data_AF-E1X3Q4-F1
#
_entry.id   AF-E1X3Q4-F1
#
_cell.length_a   1.000
_cell.length_b   1.000
_cell.length_c   1.000
_cell.angle_alpha   90.00
_cell.angle_beta   90.00
_cell.angle_gamma   90.00
#
_symmetry.space_group_name_H-M   'P 1'
#
loop_
_entity.id
_entity.type
_entity.pdbx_description
1 polymer ?
#
loop_
_entity_poly.entity_id
_entity_poly.type
_entity_poly.pdbx_seq_one_letter_code
_entity_poly.pdbx_strand_id
1 'polypeptide(L)'
;MKKIYALILCLTFNILSVGAADWMSVDSDSINLDLNNMRFSNRARCALDSKEPTDTSFLLVTNTDVAKAVYRLAKLRGEDTDKLTKYGIEVFRLSVVKLIELIHEKIMNRELPLLPADLSRDDLHIPGNYRNVMAGCRNDEYCDGLDSYIEKIWKITSLNTTPAGKVVKFYTVDNFHSKDSYILEKNFEDKERQVGLKCNYLKKFSPLQAHLYGTKPNKGALESIAKAALNSKEYLASCDDFKSQSNLQVAAYQLEIPKLKEKRWEDKGFDYWNSLKLYFSWAYRNAPQMKEIAYPFANVFKGVAIEDSVLIVPNGCKSISLPKCNGDYLATQAMREFAKEDFRENALELDILSSVPEGPQDDLLQDPFTSVNVDELDLGGFANAEAWLANFRENFAGTRALMKKKLIHAISTLNITKANISAQKMANLLEDRFSALIKNSNSTNDELKNDLYYLCAEFNFADHDEFSFLKGKLEILRDTTLVDGLASDISENKTKELFNFYTAIADKVMSGCAALNQKGIWNDSFTLDKTGFSPWYIQKVYENKFESTYHDKVERYLEGNKPLISWKNYESSKSISDVICANSSDCSRKILKSIIDLYSVTQYASTFWNLEQEIKTPALFNPYAERTACKVYDPWFKTKSVLFNLFTDMSQAALSVATPGVIYGRLDLQPGKVTSFNQLVKDGRISYDTRYDKEKITASLAADFGPLLGVPCMVSVSGRANSPYDNYRFSGVSVGACNQSEDSNLNVRTASDMDDNATRSHSECISCRLNFESVASSLTHLSSEVGPSFFLFRAIYRLYKGLKDPHNIPRSWETNPNFVSETYRRFGEIPKKCVRSLIKGERCLENSCEENISEKLTEELHGSIERITFAGSSGALVKMSSCENLVSVRTYSNATHSNNYSCRVGKYTVPKKCQNMRRGK
;
A
#
# COMPACT_ATOMS: atom_id res chain seq x y z
N MET A 1 -89.45 1.93 20.87
CA MET A 1 -89.68 2.48 19.53
C MET A 1 -89.28 3.96 19.54
N LYS A 2 -88.31 4.35 18.70
CA LYS A 2 -87.89 5.74 18.35
C LYS A 2 -87.39 6.66 19.49
N LYS A 3 -86.07 6.70 19.66
CA LYS A 3 -85.18 7.90 19.80
C LYS A 3 -83.88 7.55 20.54
N ILE A 4 -83.12 6.63 19.94
CA ILE A 4 -81.68 6.49 20.13
C ILE A 4 -81.13 6.86 18.75
N TYR A 5 -80.50 8.03 18.57
CA TYR A 5 -79.57 8.35 17.45
C TYR A 5 -79.11 9.83 17.38
N ALA A 6 -79.36 10.69 18.37
CA ALA A 6 -78.97 12.11 18.30
C ALA A 6 -78.03 12.61 19.42
N LEU A 7 -77.39 11.72 20.19
CA LEU A 7 -76.45 12.12 21.24
C LEU A 7 -75.06 11.45 21.16
N ILE A 8 -74.76 10.72 20.07
CA ILE A 8 -73.44 10.12 19.78
C ILE A 8 -72.81 10.86 18.58
N LEU A 9 -72.89 12.19 18.58
CA LEU A 9 -72.32 13.04 17.53
C LEU A 9 -71.67 14.33 18.09
N CYS A 10 -71.23 14.26 19.35
CA CYS A 10 -70.30 15.22 19.97
C CYS A 10 -68.94 14.57 20.32
N LEU A 11 -68.60 13.46 19.65
CA LEU A 11 -67.25 12.88 19.63
C LEU A 11 -66.66 13.10 18.23
N THR A 12 -66.34 14.35 17.92
CA THR A 12 -65.54 14.70 16.74
C THR A 12 -64.33 15.48 17.18
N PHE A 13 -63.17 14.96 16.75
CA PHE A 13 -61.83 15.53 16.81
C PHE A 13 -61.04 15.33 18.11
N ASN A 14 -60.81 14.06 18.48
CA ASN A 14 -59.43 13.70 18.76
C ASN A 14 -58.65 13.86 17.44
N ILE A 15 -58.05 15.04 17.27
CA ILE A 15 -56.94 15.22 16.35
C ILE A 15 -55.91 14.20 16.84
N LEU A 16 -55.66 13.17 16.02
CA LEU A 16 -54.42 12.41 16.06
C LEU A 16 -53.31 13.45 16.13
N SER A 17 -52.71 13.61 17.31
CA SER A 17 -51.46 14.33 17.45
C SER A 17 -50.48 13.62 16.53
N VAL A 18 -50.26 14.20 15.35
CA VAL A 18 -49.08 13.91 14.54
C VAL A 18 -47.91 14.16 15.48
N GLY A 19 -47.25 13.07 15.88
CA GLY A 19 -46.13 13.14 16.81
C GLY A 19 -45.16 14.19 16.28
N ALA A 20 -44.89 15.21 17.10
CA ALA A 20 -43.71 16.02 16.88
C ALA A 20 -42.53 15.06 16.91
N ALA A 21 -41.80 14.94 15.81
CA ALA A 21 -40.43 14.49 15.90
C ALA A 21 -39.71 15.59 16.69
N ASP A 22 -39.59 15.41 18.00
CA ASP A 22 -38.75 16.26 18.82
C ASP A 22 -37.31 16.03 18.34
N TRP A 23 -36.84 16.95 17.50
CA TRP A 23 -35.42 17.12 17.36
C TRP A 23 -34.92 17.62 18.72
N MET A 24 -34.22 16.78 19.47
CA MET A 24 -33.57 17.18 20.70
C MET A 24 -32.67 18.38 20.39
N SER A 25 -32.81 19.46 21.17
CA SER A 25 -32.04 20.69 20.97
C SER A 25 -30.56 20.36 20.93
N VAL A 26 -29.94 20.67 19.80
CA VAL A 26 -28.51 20.61 19.61
C VAL A 26 -27.92 21.67 20.53
N ASP A 27 -27.17 21.28 21.57
CA ASP A 27 -26.29 22.23 22.23
C ASP A 27 -25.44 22.87 21.14
N SER A 28 -25.46 24.20 21.02
CA SER A 28 -24.69 24.95 20.02
C SER A 28 -23.19 24.67 20.09
N ASP A 29 -22.71 24.15 21.22
CA ASP A 29 -21.32 23.75 21.47
C ASP A 29 -20.99 22.32 20.99
N SER A 30 -21.98 21.59 20.48
CA SER A 30 -21.89 20.15 20.29
C SER A 30 -21.63 19.73 18.84
N ILE A 31 -20.33 19.79 18.48
CA ILE A 31 -19.65 18.89 17.54
C ILE A 31 -19.90 19.16 16.04
N ASN A 32 -19.25 20.21 15.52
CA ASN A 32 -18.74 20.11 14.15
C ASN A 32 -17.41 19.36 14.22
N LEU A 33 -17.43 18.04 13.99
CA LEU A 33 -16.17 17.34 13.70
C LEU A 33 -15.65 17.88 12.38
N ASP A 34 -14.45 18.43 12.41
CA ASP A 34 -13.78 18.91 11.23
C ASP A 34 -13.03 17.76 10.54
N LEU A 35 -13.80 16.78 10.06
CA LEU A 35 -13.34 15.62 9.31
C LEU A 35 -14.04 15.55 7.96
N ASN A 36 -13.32 15.08 6.94
CA ASN A 36 -13.87 14.64 5.67
C ASN A 36 -14.74 13.38 5.86
N ASN A 37 -15.55 13.06 4.85
CA ASN A 37 -16.35 11.84 4.88
C ASN A 37 -15.44 10.60 4.88
N MET A 38 -15.77 9.61 5.70
CA MET A 38 -15.07 8.33 5.73
C MET A 38 -15.46 7.51 4.50
N ARG A 39 -14.47 7.07 3.72
CA ARG A 39 -14.67 6.29 2.50
C ARG A 39 -14.31 4.83 2.74
N PHE A 40 -15.32 3.98 2.81
CA PHE A 40 -15.17 2.54 2.95
C PHE A 40 -15.14 1.89 1.57
N SER A 41 -14.15 1.06 1.30
CA SER A 41 -14.00 0.38 0.02
C SER A 41 -13.81 -1.12 0.25
N ASN A 42 -14.47 -1.94 -0.56
CA ASN A 42 -14.10 -3.36 -0.60
C ASN A 42 -12.80 -3.56 -1.39
N ARG A 43 -12.27 -4.78 -1.40
CA ARG A 43 -11.01 -5.14 -2.07
C ARG A 43 -10.90 -4.62 -3.50
N ALA A 44 -11.86 -4.96 -4.36
CA ALA A 44 -11.83 -4.55 -5.76
C ALA A 44 -11.92 -3.04 -5.94
N ARG A 45 -12.66 -2.33 -5.08
CA ARG A 45 -12.70 -0.86 -5.12
C ARG A 45 -11.42 -0.23 -4.59
N CYS A 46 -10.83 -0.78 -3.53
CA CYS A 46 -9.56 -0.33 -2.97
C CYS A 46 -8.44 -0.38 -4.03
N ALA A 47 -8.43 -1.43 -4.85
CA ALA A 47 -7.54 -1.58 -5.99
C ALA A 47 -7.78 -0.59 -7.16
N LEU A 48 -8.98 0.00 -7.26
CA LEU A 48 -9.23 1.09 -8.20
C LEU A 48 -8.81 2.42 -7.59
N ASP A 49 -9.21 2.66 -6.34
CA ASP A 49 -8.87 3.86 -5.57
C ASP A 49 -7.35 4.03 -5.42
N SER A 50 -6.58 2.94 -5.37
CA SER A 50 -5.11 2.97 -5.24
C SER A 50 -4.41 3.71 -6.38
N LYS A 51 -5.07 3.82 -7.54
CA LYS A 51 -4.56 4.54 -8.71
C LYS A 51 -4.94 6.03 -8.71
N GLU A 52 -5.74 6.45 -7.74
CA GLU A 52 -6.21 7.82 -7.59
C GLU A 52 -5.45 8.54 -6.46
N PRO A 53 -5.24 9.86 -6.56
CA PRO A 53 -4.57 10.63 -5.52
C PRO A 53 -5.49 10.81 -4.29
N THR A 54 -4.91 10.65 -3.11
CA THR A 54 -5.64 10.86 -1.85
C THR A 54 -5.90 12.34 -1.57
N ASP A 55 -7.01 12.64 -0.90
CA ASP A 55 -7.36 13.96 -0.34
C ASP A 55 -7.13 14.02 1.18
N THR A 56 -6.75 12.90 1.78
CA THR A 56 -6.51 12.74 3.22
C THR A 56 -5.24 11.92 3.47
N SER A 57 -4.45 12.31 4.46
CA SER A 57 -3.20 11.64 4.81
C SER A 57 -2.91 11.69 6.31
N PHE A 58 -2.05 10.78 6.76
CA PHE A 58 -1.41 10.84 8.06
C PHE A 58 0.00 11.40 7.91
N LEU A 59 0.33 12.38 8.74
CA LEU A 59 1.68 12.88 8.94
C LEU A 59 2.24 12.24 10.20
N LEU A 60 3.23 11.36 10.02
CA LEU A 60 3.90 10.65 11.10
C LEU A 60 5.25 11.32 11.36
N VAL A 61 5.49 11.75 12.59
CA VAL A 61 6.70 12.50 12.99
C VAL A 61 7.44 11.75 14.08
N THR A 62 8.76 11.57 13.89
CA THR A 62 9.69 11.13 14.94
C THR A 62 10.56 12.30 15.37
N ASN A 63 10.72 12.46 16.68
CA ASN A 63 11.50 13.58 17.23
C ASN A 63 12.89 13.14 17.68
N THR A 64 13.32 11.92 17.38
CA THR A 64 14.53 11.32 17.98
C THR A 64 15.79 12.13 17.66
N ASP A 65 16.01 12.49 16.40
CA ASP A 65 17.25 13.14 15.98
C ASP A 65 17.28 14.60 16.43
N VAL A 66 16.12 15.27 16.42
CA VAL A 66 15.93 16.59 16.99
C VAL A 66 16.20 16.56 18.50
N ALA A 67 15.61 15.61 19.22
CA ALA A 67 15.80 15.46 20.66
C ALA A 67 17.27 15.27 21.00
N LYS A 68 18.00 14.42 20.26
CA LYS A 68 19.46 14.26 20.44
C LYS A 68 20.22 15.56 20.16
N ALA A 69 19.85 16.30 19.12
CA ALA A 69 20.51 17.55 18.77
C ALA A 69 20.29 18.64 19.84
N VAL A 70 19.07 18.79 20.32
CA VAL A 70 18.70 19.75 21.39
C VAL A 70 19.30 19.32 22.73
N TYR A 71 19.30 18.03 23.05
CA TYR A 71 19.95 17.49 24.25
C TYR A 71 21.45 17.82 24.28
N ARG A 72 22.14 17.63 23.15
CA ARG A 72 23.56 18.01 23.01
C ARG A 72 23.75 19.52 23.19
N LEU A 73 22.86 20.33 22.63
CA LEU A 73 22.90 21.77 22.81
C LEU A 73 22.72 22.17 24.28
N ALA A 74 21.74 21.59 24.98
CA ALA A 74 21.50 21.83 26.39
C ALA A 74 22.74 21.51 27.24
N LYS A 75 23.34 20.33 26.99
CA LYS A 75 24.55 19.88 27.67
C LYS A 75 25.73 20.83 27.44
N LEU A 76 25.89 21.35 26.22
CA LEU A 76 26.96 22.31 25.88
C LEU A 76 26.76 23.67 26.56
N ARG A 77 25.51 24.07 26.82
CA ARG A 77 25.16 25.34 27.47
C ARG A 77 25.07 25.26 29.00
N GLY A 78 25.15 24.06 29.57
CA GLY A 78 24.94 23.84 31.00
C GLY A 78 23.49 24.08 31.45
N GLU A 79 22.54 23.96 30.52
CA GLU A 79 21.10 24.10 30.81
C GLU A 79 20.49 22.75 31.22
N ASP A 80 19.27 22.78 31.76
CA ASP A 80 18.48 21.57 32.05
C ASP A 80 18.16 20.81 30.75
N THR A 81 18.73 19.62 30.62
CA THR A 81 18.63 18.80 29.42
C THR A 81 17.21 18.35 29.12
N ASP A 82 16.43 18.01 30.15
CA ASP A 82 15.10 17.43 29.98
C ASP A 82 14.10 18.52 29.61
N LYS A 83 14.18 19.65 30.31
CA LYS A 83 13.32 20.82 30.04
C LYS A 83 13.58 21.39 28.65
N LEU A 84 14.85 21.58 28.26
CA LEU A 84 15.17 22.15 26.95
C LEU A 84 14.85 21.16 25.81
N THR A 85 15.10 19.87 26.01
CA THR A 85 14.77 18.84 25.01
C THR A 85 13.27 18.76 24.77
N LYS A 86 12.45 18.78 25.83
CA LYS A 86 10.99 18.80 25.70
C LYS A 86 10.51 20.03 24.92
N TYR A 87 11.01 21.21 25.27
CA TYR A 87 10.66 22.44 24.57
C TYR A 87 11.11 22.41 23.09
N GLY A 88 12.31 21.89 22.80
CA GLY A 88 12.78 21.70 21.44
C GLY A 88 11.91 20.76 20.61
N ILE A 89 11.39 19.69 21.22
CA ILE A 89 10.45 18.77 20.56
C ILE A 89 9.13 19.47 20.23
N GLU A 90 8.58 20.24 21.18
CA GLU A 90 7.35 21.01 20.97
C GLU A 90 7.51 22.01 19.81
N VAL A 91 8.60 22.78 19.79
CA VAL A 91 8.91 23.74 18.71
C VAL A 91 9.11 23.01 17.38
N PHE A 92 9.76 21.86 17.36
CA PHE A 92 9.96 21.07 16.15
C PHE A 92 8.63 20.61 15.55
N ARG A 93 7.76 20.02 16.36
CA ARG A 93 6.43 19.56 15.91
C ARG A 93 5.59 20.70 15.36
N LEU A 94 5.56 21.84 16.07
CA LEU A 94 4.90 23.06 15.60
C LEU A 94 5.48 23.49 14.25
N SER A 95 6.80 23.48 14.11
CA SER A 95 7.48 23.90 12.88
C SER A 95 7.12 23.02 11.69
N VAL A 96 7.05 21.70 11.89
CA VAL A 96 6.66 20.75 10.85
C VAL A 96 5.22 21.01 10.40
N VAL A 97 4.26 21.11 11.32
CA VAL A 97 2.84 21.33 11.00
C VAL A 97 2.63 22.68 10.32
N LYS A 98 3.16 23.77 10.89
CA LYS A 98 2.99 25.12 10.35
C LYS A 98 3.66 25.30 8.99
N LEU A 99 4.78 24.63 8.74
CA LEU A 99 5.43 24.68 7.43
C LEU A 99 4.60 23.95 6.36
N ILE A 100 4.00 22.80 6.70
CA ILE A 100 3.08 22.07 5.80
C ILE A 100 1.84 22.93 5.49
N GLU A 101 1.23 23.53 6.52
CA GLU A 101 0.10 24.46 6.36
C GLU A 101 0.48 25.62 5.43
N LEU A 102 1.62 26.27 5.67
CA LEU A 102 2.12 27.37 4.83
C LEU A 102 2.31 26.96 3.37
N ILE A 103 2.90 25.79 3.11
CA ILE A 103 3.12 25.32 1.74
C ILE A 103 1.78 24.99 1.07
N HIS A 104 0.88 24.32 1.79
CA HIS A 104 -0.47 24.03 1.32
C HIS A 104 -1.20 25.32 0.91
N GLU A 105 -1.25 26.32 1.80
CA GLU A 105 -1.89 27.61 1.54
C GLU A 105 -1.28 28.29 0.30
N LYS A 106 0.05 28.26 0.17
CA LYS A 106 0.74 28.82 -1.00
C LYS A 106 0.37 28.13 -2.30
N ILE A 107 0.27 26.79 -2.30
CA ILE A 107 -0.18 26.03 -3.48
C ILE A 107 -1.64 26.36 -3.81
N MET A 108 -2.53 26.36 -2.81
CA MET A 108 -3.96 26.65 -2.99
C MET A 108 -4.22 28.10 -3.45
N ASN A 109 -3.36 29.05 -3.05
CA ASN A 109 -3.43 30.45 -3.46
C ASN A 109 -2.76 30.77 -4.80
N ARG A 110 -2.16 29.79 -5.49
CA ARG A 110 -1.34 29.98 -6.70
C ARG A 110 -0.08 30.82 -6.47
N GLU A 111 0.42 30.82 -5.23
CA GLU A 111 1.70 31.41 -4.89
C GLU A 111 2.85 30.44 -5.13
N LEU A 112 2.59 29.13 -5.12
CA LEU A 112 3.50 28.09 -5.57
C LEU A 112 2.89 27.35 -6.77
N PRO A 113 3.65 27.12 -7.85
CA PRO A 113 3.22 26.26 -8.94
C PRO A 113 3.28 24.77 -8.53
N LEU A 114 2.53 23.94 -9.23
CA LEU A 114 2.60 22.50 -9.16
C LEU A 114 3.79 21.99 -9.98
N LEU A 115 4.52 21.03 -9.41
CA LEU A 115 5.66 20.34 -9.99
C LEU A 115 5.19 18.94 -10.40
N PRO A 116 5.14 18.62 -11.71
CA PRO A 116 4.57 17.36 -12.19
C PRO A 116 5.23 16.12 -11.58
N ALA A 117 4.42 15.17 -11.10
CA ALA A 117 4.91 13.91 -10.52
C ALA A 117 5.35 12.89 -11.60
N ASP A 118 4.74 12.95 -12.78
CA ASP A 118 5.07 12.09 -13.91
C ASP A 118 5.66 12.90 -15.07
N LEU A 119 6.97 12.76 -15.24
CA LEU A 119 7.73 13.45 -16.28
C LEU A 119 7.61 12.80 -17.67
N SER A 120 6.96 11.62 -17.77
CA SER A 120 6.80 10.88 -19.03
C SER A 120 5.52 11.21 -19.79
N ARG A 121 4.66 12.06 -19.21
CA ARG A 121 3.38 12.46 -19.81
C ARG A 121 3.56 13.46 -20.94
N ASP A 122 3.05 13.11 -22.12
CA ASP A 122 3.00 14.00 -23.28
C ASP A 122 1.73 14.87 -23.34
N ASP A 123 0.72 14.53 -22.52
CA ASP A 123 -0.59 15.17 -22.50
C ASP A 123 -0.66 16.44 -21.61
N LEU A 124 0.36 16.67 -20.77
CA LEU A 124 0.45 17.82 -19.89
C LEU A 124 1.68 18.69 -20.22
N HIS A 125 1.54 20.00 -20.02
CA HIS A 125 2.67 20.92 -20.10
C HIS A 125 3.64 20.66 -18.94
N ILE A 126 4.77 20.03 -19.23
CA ILE A 126 5.87 19.83 -18.28
C ILE A 126 6.88 20.97 -18.45
N PRO A 127 7.19 21.73 -17.38
CA PRO A 127 8.21 22.76 -17.43
C PRO A 127 9.57 22.18 -17.86
N GLY A 128 10.18 22.77 -18.90
CA GLY A 128 11.36 22.21 -19.57
C GLY A 128 12.60 22.22 -18.68
N ASN A 129 12.80 23.28 -17.90
CA ASN A 129 13.94 23.34 -16.98
C ASN A 129 13.78 22.32 -15.84
N TYR A 130 12.57 22.15 -15.31
CA TYR A 130 12.26 21.16 -14.28
C TYR A 130 12.56 19.74 -14.77
N ARG A 131 12.12 19.38 -15.97
CA ARG A 131 12.43 18.06 -16.58
C ARG A 131 13.94 17.84 -16.67
N ASN A 132 14.70 18.86 -17.06
CA ASN A 132 16.16 18.78 -17.15
C ASN A 132 16.84 18.67 -15.77
N VAL A 133 16.36 19.45 -14.78
CA VAL A 133 16.86 19.39 -13.40
C VAL A 133 16.60 18.01 -12.82
N MET A 134 15.39 17.48 -12.92
CA MET A 134 15.05 16.15 -12.42
C MET A 134 15.79 15.03 -13.17
N ALA A 135 16.12 15.23 -14.45
CA ALA A 135 17.00 14.31 -15.18
C ALA A 135 18.46 14.39 -14.72
N GLY A 136 18.92 15.55 -14.24
CA GLY A 136 20.26 15.76 -13.67
C GLY A 136 20.38 15.35 -12.20
N CYS A 137 19.29 15.39 -11.44
CA CYS A 137 19.19 14.90 -10.05
C CYS A 137 19.12 13.37 -9.95
N ARG A 138 19.58 12.67 -10.99
CA ARG A 138 19.68 11.21 -10.98
C ARG A 138 20.94 10.83 -10.21
N ASN A 139 20.81 9.79 -9.38
CA ASN A 139 21.82 9.20 -8.50
C ASN A 139 21.87 9.80 -7.10
N ASP A 140 22.18 8.92 -6.14
CA ASP A 140 21.96 8.94 -4.69
C ASP A 140 22.77 10.01 -3.91
N GLU A 141 23.03 11.15 -4.53
CA GLU A 141 23.62 12.35 -3.96
C GLU A 141 22.57 13.45 -3.80
N TYR A 142 22.77 14.30 -2.80
CA TYR A 142 21.97 15.49 -2.58
C TYR A 142 21.95 16.38 -3.85
N CYS A 143 20.79 16.60 -4.47
CA CYS A 143 20.69 17.39 -5.70
C CYS A 143 20.69 18.91 -5.46
N ASP A 144 21.87 19.52 -5.52
CA ASP A 144 22.04 20.99 -5.48
C ASP A 144 21.29 21.72 -6.60
N GLY A 145 21.12 21.06 -7.76
CA GLY A 145 20.37 21.61 -8.90
C GLY A 145 18.89 21.81 -8.60
N LEU A 146 18.27 20.89 -7.86
CA LEU A 146 16.87 20.98 -7.43
C LEU A 146 16.69 22.06 -6.38
N ASP A 147 17.61 22.13 -5.41
CA ASP A 147 17.62 23.19 -4.39
C ASP A 147 17.69 24.57 -5.02
N SER A 148 18.60 24.75 -5.99
CA SER A 148 18.76 26.00 -6.73
C SER A 148 17.52 26.36 -7.56
N TYR A 149 16.82 25.35 -8.09
CA TYR A 149 15.58 25.53 -8.84
C TYR A 149 14.43 25.95 -7.92
N ILE A 150 14.23 25.23 -6.81
CA ILE A 150 13.19 25.54 -5.81
C ILE A 150 13.45 26.90 -5.18
N GLU A 151 14.70 27.29 -4.91
CA GLU A 151 15.04 28.60 -4.38
C GLU A 151 14.56 29.74 -5.29
N LYS A 152 14.73 29.60 -6.61
CA LYS A 152 14.24 30.60 -7.59
C LYS A 152 12.72 30.73 -7.55
N ILE A 153 12.00 29.61 -7.43
CA ILE A 153 10.55 29.61 -7.26
C ILE A 153 10.15 30.25 -5.92
N TRP A 154 10.82 29.87 -4.83
CA TRP A 154 10.49 30.34 -3.48
C TRP A 154 10.69 31.85 -3.32
N LYS A 155 11.75 32.41 -3.93
CA LYS A 155 12.00 33.86 -3.97
C LYS A 155 10.83 34.65 -4.56
N ILE A 156 10.18 34.13 -5.60
CA ILE A 156 9.00 34.77 -6.21
C ILE A 156 7.81 34.76 -5.25
N THR A 157 7.64 33.69 -4.46
CA THR A 157 6.53 33.60 -3.50
C THR A 157 6.58 34.68 -2.42
N SER A 158 7.78 35.17 -2.13
CA SER A 158 8.05 36.19 -1.11
C SER A 158 7.89 37.62 -1.64
N LEU A 159 7.64 37.80 -2.95
CA LEU A 159 7.35 39.11 -3.52
C LEU A 159 6.00 39.62 -3.02
N ASN A 160 5.96 40.89 -2.63
CA ASN A 160 4.73 41.58 -2.25
C ASN A 160 3.93 41.99 -3.50
N THR A 161 3.44 41.01 -4.26
CA THR A 161 2.62 41.19 -5.46
C THR A 161 1.41 40.27 -5.43
N THR A 162 0.41 40.55 -6.25
CA THR A 162 -0.78 39.71 -6.35
C THR A 162 -0.41 38.30 -6.86
N PRO A 163 -1.20 37.25 -6.55
CA PRO A 163 -0.94 35.91 -7.07
C PRO A 163 -0.81 35.86 -8.60
N ALA A 164 -1.62 36.65 -9.33
CA ALA A 164 -1.48 36.78 -10.78
C ALA A 164 -0.13 37.38 -11.21
N GLY A 165 0.36 38.38 -10.47
CA GLY A 165 1.70 38.94 -10.69
C GLY A 165 2.82 37.92 -10.44
N LYS A 166 2.67 37.05 -9.43
CA LYS A 166 3.60 35.94 -9.16
C LYS A 166 3.60 34.92 -10.31
N VAL A 167 2.42 34.54 -10.82
CA VAL A 167 2.29 33.65 -12.00
C VAL A 167 3.07 34.17 -13.20
N VAL A 168 2.97 35.47 -13.51
CA VAL A 168 3.75 36.08 -14.61
C VAL A 168 5.26 35.97 -14.37
N LYS A 169 5.72 36.11 -13.12
CA LYS A 169 7.14 35.96 -12.78
C LYS A 169 7.60 34.51 -12.85
N PHE A 170 6.74 33.53 -12.56
CA PHE A 170 7.06 32.12 -12.73
C PHE A 170 7.36 31.75 -14.19
N TYR A 171 6.82 32.49 -15.17
CA TYR A 171 7.19 32.30 -16.59
C TYR A 171 8.67 32.48 -16.85
N THR A 172 9.32 33.41 -16.13
CA THR A 172 10.75 33.68 -16.31
C THR A 172 11.64 32.62 -15.67
N VAL A 173 11.09 31.80 -14.76
CA VAL A 173 11.83 30.68 -14.16
C VAL A 173 11.69 29.45 -15.04
N ASP A 174 10.45 29.07 -15.37
CA ASP A 174 10.19 27.85 -16.15
C ASP A 174 8.76 27.77 -16.67
N ASN A 175 8.45 28.49 -17.74
CA ASN A 175 7.19 28.48 -18.52
C ASN A 175 5.90 27.99 -17.80
N PHE A 176 5.63 28.43 -16.57
CA PHE A 176 4.49 28.00 -15.74
C PHE A 176 3.18 28.68 -16.15
N HIS A 177 2.90 28.74 -17.45
CA HIS A 177 1.75 29.39 -18.09
C HIS A 177 0.49 28.54 -18.18
N SER A 178 0.62 27.23 -17.99
CA SER A 178 -0.54 26.38 -18.08
C SER A 178 -1.40 26.53 -16.83
N LYS A 179 -2.72 26.52 -17.03
CA LYS A 179 -3.68 26.30 -15.94
C LYS A 179 -3.42 24.97 -15.22
N ASP A 180 -2.67 24.07 -15.85
CA ASP A 180 -2.29 22.79 -15.28
C ASP A 180 -1.27 22.88 -14.15
N SER A 181 -0.52 23.98 -14.09
CA SER A 181 0.49 24.21 -13.06
C SER A 181 -0.11 24.76 -11.75
N TYR A 182 -1.43 24.88 -11.61
CA TYR A 182 -2.06 25.51 -10.44
C TYR A 182 -3.39 24.86 -10.06
N ILE A 183 -3.73 24.93 -8.77
CA ILE A 183 -5.08 24.63 -8.28
C ILE A 183 -6.00 25.84 -8.52
N LEU A 184 -7.17 25.60 -9.11
CA LEU A 184 -8.13 26.63 -9.49
C LEU A 184 -9.46 26.44 -8.74
N GLU A 185 -10.30 27.46 -8.71
CA GLU A 185 -11.64 27.42 -8.06
C GLU A 185 -12.52 26.28 -8.57
N LYS A 186 -12.42 25.97 -9.87
CA LYS A 186 -13.14 24.85 -10.51
C LYS A 186 -12.77 23.46 -9.96
N ASN A 187 -11.69 23.35 -9.18
CA ASN A 187 -11.26 22.11 -8.54
C ASN A 187 -12.04 21.83 -7.24
N PHE A 188 -12.83 22.77 -6.74
CA PHE A 188 -13.63 22.63 -5.52
C PHE A 188 -15.13 22.48 -5.83
N GLU A 189 -15.88 21.83 -4.94
CA GLU A 189 -17.32 21.59 -5.08
C GLU A 189 -18.12 22.90 -5.11
N ASP A 190 -17.84 23.80 -4.17
CA ASP A 190 -18.54 25.08 -4.00
C ASP A 190 -18.04 26.18 -4.98
N LYS A 191 -17.07 25.86 -5.84
CA LYS A 191 -16.34 26.83 -6.69
C LYS A 191 -15.65 27.97 -5.92
N GLU A 192 -15.51 27.83 -4.60
CA GLU A 192 -14.71 28.70 -3.75
C GLU A 192 -13.41 28.00 -3.39
N ARG A 193 -12.29 28.72 -3.40
CA ARG A 193 -11.01 28.14 -2.97
C ARG A 193 -11.06 27.88 -1.49
N GLN A 194 -10.86 26.63 -1.11
CA GLN A 194 -10.55 26.26 0.26
C GLN A 194 -9.03 26.32 0.39
N VAL A 195 -8.56 27.29 1.17
CA VAL A 195 -7.12 27.57 1.34
C VAL A 195 -6.58 26.90 2.60
N GLY A 196 -7.45 26.61 3.58
CA GLY A 196 -7.06 25.98 4.83
C GLY A 196 -6.93 24.47 4.71
N LEU A 197 -5.85 23.94 5.29
CA LEU A 197 -5.66 22.52 5.54
C LEU A 197 -6.32 22.16 6.87
N LYS A 198 -7.16 21.12 6.89
CA LYS A 198 -7.67 20.60 8.17
C LYS A 198 -6.60 19.72 8.81
N CYS A 199 -6.30 19.97 10.07
CA CYS A 199 -5.26 19.27 10.80
C CYS A 199 -5.78 18.82 12.18
N ASN A 200 -5.76 17.51 12.43
CA ASN A 200 -6.12 16.92 13.71
C ASN A 200 -4.96 16.08 14.26
N TYR A 201 -4.53 16.30 15.50
CA TYR A 201 -3.61 15.40 16.19
C TYR A 201 -4.36 14.12 16.62
N LEU A 202 -3.79 12.97 16.28
CA LEU A 202 -4.40 11.66 16.48
C LEU A 202 -3.95 11.06 17.82
N LYS A 203 -4.84 11.06 18.82
CA LYS A 203 -4.57 10.41 20.12
C LYS A 203 -4.72 8.90 20.01
N LYS A 204 -5.75 8.43 19.30
CA LYS A 204 -6.07 7.00 19.19
C LYS A 204 -6.78 6.70 17.86
N PHE A 205 -6.37 5.62 17.19
CA PHE A 205 -7.15 5.04 16.11
C PHE A 205 -8.50 4.58 16.66
N SER A 206 -9.57 5.14 16.14
CA SER A 206 -10.91 5.03 16.70
C SER A 206 -11.92 4.63 15.63
N PRO A 207 -13.20 4.45 15.95
CA PRO A 207 -14.24 4.31 14.94
C PRO A 207 -14.29 5.45 13.92
N LEU A 208 -13.69 6.62 14.19
CA LEU A 208 -13.55 7.72 13.22
C LEU A 208 -12.52 7.44 12.10
N GLN A 209 -11.74 6.36 12.23
CA GLN A 209 -10.83 5.83 11.20
C GLN A 209 -11.23 4.40 10.79
N ALA A 210 -12.48 4.00 11.02
CA ALA A 210 -12.96 2.64 10.77
C ALA A 210 -12.84 2.20 9.29
N HIS A 211 -12.70 3.13 8.35
CA HIS A 211 -12.47 2.83 6.95
C HIS A 211 -11.09 2.19 6.67
N LEU A 212 -10.14 2.27 7.62
CA LEU A 212 -8.85 1.60 7.52
C LEU A 212 -8.92 0.09 7.78
N TYR A 213 -9.90 -0.35 8.59
CA TYR A 213 -10.01 -1.73 9.07
C TYR A 213 -11.45 -2.30 8.95
N GLY A 214 -12.28 -1.74 8.06
CA GLY A 214 -13.69 -2.11 7.92
C GLY A 214 -14.24 -1.97 6.49
N THR A 215 -15.19 -2.86 6.14
CA THR A 215 -15.94 -2.81 4.86
C THR A 215 -17.19 -1.91 4.98
N LYS A 216 -18.33 -2.38 4.47
CA LYS A 216 -19.64 -1.77 4.51
C LYS A 216 -20.06 -1.57 5.96
N PRO A 217 -20.27 -0.31 6.41
CA PRO A 217 -20.76 -0.05 7.75
C PRO A 217 -22.13 -0.68 7.98
N ASN A 218 -22.26 -1.44 9.07
CA ASN A 218 -23.54 -1.95 9.56
C ASN A 218 -24.09 -1.02 10.67
N LYS A 219 -25.27 -1.35 11.22
CA LYS A 219 -25.89 -0.56 12.31
C LYS A 219 -24.92 -0.35 13.49
N GLY A 220 -24.28 -1.42 13.97
CA GLY A 220 -23.36 -1.34 15.11
C GLY A 220 -22.10 -0.51 14.83
N ALA A 221 -21.56 -0.59 13.62
CA ALA A 221 -20.45 0.24 13.18
C ALA A 221 -20.83 1.73 13.15
N LEU A 222 -22.00 2.06 12.58
CA LEU A 222 -22.52 3.43 12.57
C LEU A 222 -22.79 3.96 14.00
N GLU A 223 -23.29 3.13 14.90
CA GLU A 223 -23.46 3.51 16.32
C GLU A 223 -22.12 3.75 17.02
N SER A 224 -21.09 2.97 16.69
CA SER A 224 -19.73 3.15 17.23
C SER A 224 -19.11 4.44 16.70
N ILE A 225 -19.28 4.73 15.41
CA ILE A 225 -18.90 6.00 14.78
C ILE A 225 -19.62 7.17 15.46
N ALA A 226 -20.94 7.07 15.68
CA ALA A 226 -21.71 8.10 16.36
C ALA A 226 -21.13 8.38 17.75
N LYS A 227 -20.94 7.35 18.58
CA LYS A 227 -20.38 7.50 19.93
C LYS A 227 -18.98 8.11 19.93
N ALA A 228 -18.12 7.68 19.00
CA ALA A 228 -16.76 8.23 18.88
C ALA A 228 -16.78 9.70 18.43
N ALA A 229 -17.69 10.04 17.50
CA ALA A 229 -17.93 11.41 17.09
C ALA A 229 -18.41 12.27 18.27
N LEU A 230 -19.32 11.75 19.09
CA LEU A 230 -19.82 12.43 20.29
C LEU A 230 -18.72 12.72 21.31
N ASN A 231 -17.72 11.84 21.41
CA ASN A 231 -16.59 11.95 22.32
C ASN A 231 -15.28 12.27 21.59
N SER A 232 -15.34 13.06 20.51
CA SER A 232 -14.19 13.28 19.61
C SER A 232 -12.91 13.75 20.31
N LYS A 233 -13.02 14.52 21.40
CA LYS A 233 -11.89 15.02 22.20
C LYS A 233 -11.04 13.92 22.85
N GLU A 234 -11.60 12.72 23.03
CA GLU A 234 -10.87 11.54 23.53
C GLU A 234 -9.94 10.96 22.46
N TYR A 235 -10.28 11.13 21.18
CA TYR A 235 -9.59 10.50 20.04
C TYR A 235 -8.75 11.49 19.24
N LEU A 236 -9.18 12.75 19.18
CA LEU A 236 -8.60 13.81 18.37
C LEU A 236 -8.37 15.06 19.21
N ALA A 237 -7.36 15.85 18.84
CA ALA A 237 -7.14 17.21 19.31
C ALA A 237 -6.71 18.10 18.13
N SER A 238 -6.65 19.41 18.32
CA SER A 238 -6.04 20.28 17.31
C SER A 238 -4.54 20.01 17.21
N CYS A 239 -3.96 20.22 16.03
CA CYS A 239 -2.53 19.98 15.82
C CYS A 239 -1.63 20.86 16.71
N ASP A 240 -2.13 22.03 17.13
CA ASP A 240 -1.42 22.96 18.00
C ASP A 240 -1.65 22.70 19.51
N ASP A 241 -2.45 21.68 19.90
CA ASP A 241 -2.66 21.30 21.31
C ASP A 241 -1.55 20.38 21.83
N PHE A 242 -0.35 20.93 22.03
CA PHE A 242 0.82 20.20 22.53
C PHE A 242 0.66 19.63 23.93
N LYS A 243 -0.26 20.17 24.75
CA LYS A 243 -0.55 19.60 26.08
C LYS A 243 -1.16 18.21 25.98
N SER A 244 -1.87 17.94 24.89
CA SER A 244 -2.45 16.63 24.60
C SER A 244 -1.46 15.62 24.04
N GLN A 245 -0.25 16.05 23.67
CA GLN A 245 0.79 15.21 23.04
C GLN A 245 1.79 14.69 24.07
N SER A 246 1.37 13.71 24.86
CA SER A 246 2.16 13.20 25.99
C SER A 246 3.44 12.46 25.58
N ASN A 247 3.44 11.72 24.47
CA ASN A 247 4.63 11.03 24.00
C ASN A 247 5.60 12.06 23.41
N LEU A 248 6.88 12.01 23.79
CA LEU A 248 7.92 12.89 23.27
C LEU A 248 8.71 12.28 22.10
N GLN A 249 8.57 10.98 21.86
CA GLN A 249 9.31 10.25 20.82
C GLN A 249 8.66 10.40 19.45
N VAL A 250 7.33 10.31 19.38
CA VAL A 250 6.58 10.25 18.12
C VAL A 250 5.29 11.08 18.18
N ALA A 251 4.76 11.51 17.03
CA ALA A 251 3.44 12.13 16.92
C ALA A 251 2.79 11.78 15.58
N ALA A 252 1.45 11.64 15.59
CA ALA A 252 0.66 11.38 14.39
C ALA A 252 -0.38 12.48 14.21
N TYR A 253 -0.51 13.00 12.99
CA TYR A 253 -1.52 13.99 12.63
C TYR A 253 -2.30 13.50 11.41
N GLN A 254 -3.60 13.78 11.38
CA GLN A 254 -4.48 13.56 10.23
C GLN A 254 -4.65 14.90 9.49
N LEU A 255 -4.22 14.93 8.24
CA LEU A 255 -4.30 16.07 7.33
C LEU A 255 -5.38 15.83 6.29
N GLU A 256 -6.22 16.83 6.04
CA GLU A 256 -7.32 16.68 5.09
C GLU A 256 -7.54 17.94 4.25
N ILE A 257 -7.75 17.73 2.95
CA ILE A 257 -8.07 18.80 2.01
C ILE A 257 -9.58 18.78 1.77
N PRO A 258 -10.32 19.82 2.20
CA PRO A 258 -11.77 19.78 2.14
C PRO A 258 -12.33 20.14 0.76
N LYS A 259 -13.53 19.62 0.46
CA LYS A 259 -14.41 20.03 -0.65
C LYS A 259 -13.78 19.95 -2.04
N LEU A 260 -12.90 18.97 -2.27
CA LEU A 260 -12.30 18.72 -3.57
C LEU A 260 -13.28 18.03 -4.50
N LYS A 261 -13.35 18.49 -5.74
CA LYS A 261 -14.10 17.82 -6.80
C LYS A 261 -13.30 16.64 -7.33
N GLU A 262 -13.74 15.42 -7.02
CA GLU A 262 -13.03 14.16 -7.32
C GLU A 262 -12.38 14.09 -8.71
N LYS A 263 -13.16 14.20 -9.79
CA LYS A 263 -12.63 14.16 -11.17
C LYS A 263 -11.53 15.20 -11.48
N ARG A 264 -11.55 16.34 -10.80
CA ARG A 264 -10.54 17.40 -10.98
C ARG A 264 -9.32 17.18 -10.09
N TRP A 265 -9.52 16.51 -8.96
CA TRP A 265 -8.45 16.11 -8.07
C TRP A 265 -7.64 14.95 -8.65
N GLU A 266 -8.30 13.98 -9.30
CA GLU A 266 -7.63 12.89 -10.03
C GLU A 266 -6.57 13.41 -11.01
N ASP A 267 -6.84 14.54 -11.69
CA ASP A 267 -5.92 15.16 -12.65
C ASP A 267 -4.71 15.88 -12.00
N LYS A 268 -4.79 16.27 -10.72
CA LYS A 268 -3.86 17.22 -10.08
C LYS A 268 -3.26 16.76 -8.75
N GLY A 269 -3.87 15.78 -8.09
CA GLY A 269 -3.54 15.42 -6.72
C GLY A 269 -2.15 14.82 -6.58
N PHE A 270 -1.68 14.04 -7.55
CA PHE A 270 -0.29 13.52 -7.53
C PHE A 270 0.73 14.66 -7.67
N ASP A 271 0.48 15.64 -8.55
CA ASP A 271 1.35 16.82 -8.70
C ASP A 271 1.33 17.69 -7.44
N TYR A 272 0.17 17.83 -6.79
CA TYR A 272 0.06 18.50 -5.49
C TYR A 272 0.94 17.84 -4.42
N TRP A 273 0.84 16.51 -4.26
CA TRP A 273 1.61 15.79 -3.26
C TRP A 273 3.11 15.81 -3.57
N ASN A 274 3.48 15.67 -4.84
CA ASN A 274 4.86 15.80 -5.28
C ASN A 274 5.44 17.19 -4.95
N SER A 275 4.71 18.26 -5.30
CA SER A 275 5.07 19.62 -4.91
C SER A 275 5.22 19.81 -3.41
N LEU A 276 4.26 19.33 -2.61
CA LEU A 276 4.28 19.48 -1.17
C LEU A 276 5.56 18.86 -0.58
N LYS A 277 5.92 17.63 -0.99
CA LYS A 277 7.12 16.94 -0.53
C LYS A 277 8.40 17.70 -0.86
N LEU A 278 8.56 18.08 -2.13
CA LEU A 278 9.76 18.77 -2.63
C LEU A 278 9.94 20.14 -1.97
N TYR A 279 8.86 20.92 -1.90
CA TYR A 279 8.90 22.22 -1.22
C TYR A 279 9.14 22.09 0.27
N PHE A 280 8.57 21.09 0.95
CA PHE A 280 8.75 20.90 2.38
C PHE A 280 10.20 20.54 2.73
N SER A 281 10.80 19.59 2.01
CA SER A 281 12.21 19.20 2.13
C SER A 281 13.14 20.41 2.02
N TRP A 282 12.96 21.23 0.97
CA TRP A 282 13.79 22.42 0.77
C TRP A 282 13.50 23.53 1.81
N ALA A 283 12.22 23.85 2.03
CA ALA A 283 11.81 24.98 2.85
C ALA A 283 12.18 24.79 4.32
N TYR A 284 12.17 23.56 4.82
CA TYR A 284 12.57 23.23 6.19
C TYR A 284 14.00 23.70 6.51
N ARG A 285 14.91 23.69 5.52
CA ARG A 285 16.31 24.11 5.68
C ARG A 285 16.54 25.58 5.34
N ASN A 286 15.80 26.08 4.35
CA ASN A 286 16.18 27.28 3.61
C ASN A 286 15.15 28.42 3.68
N ALA A 287 13.89 28.14 4.00
CA ALA A 287 12.85 29.18 3.98
C ALA A 287 13.04 30.19 5.13
N PRO A 288 12.91 31.51 4.87
CA PRO A 288 12.95 32.52 5.91
C PRO A 288 11.88 32.32 6.98
N GLN A 289 10.66 31.97 6.57
CA GLN A 289 9.53 31.72 7.46
C GLN A 289 9.83 30.60 8.47
N MET A 290 10.56 29.56 8.03
CA MET A 290 10.94 28.45 8.90
C MET A 290 11.87 28.90 10.03
N LYS A 291 12.74 29.91 9.80
CA LYS A 291 13.61 30.45 10.86
C LYS A 291 12.82 31.14 11.96
N GLU A 292 11.71 31.80 11.60
CA GLU A 292 10.82 32.46 12.55
C GLU A 292 9.99 31.43 13.34
N ILE A 293 9.41 30.45 12.64
CA ILE A 293 8.58 29.40 13.25
C ILE A 293 9.41 28.54 14.22
N ALA A 294 10.65 28.20 13.84
CA ALA A 294 11.52 27.33 14.63
C ALA A 294 12.36 28.06 15.70
N TYR A 295 12.14 29.35 15.95
CA TYR A 295 12.89 30.09 16.96
C TYR A 295 12.67 29.49 18.37
N PRO A 296 13.72 29.30 19.21
CA PRO A 296 15.13 29.66 19.01
C PRO A 296 16.01 28.55 18.39
N PHE A 297 15.43 27.43 17.97
CA PHE A 297 16.15 26.23 17.52
C PHE A 297 16.41 26.15 16.00
N ALA A 298 16.00 27.15 15.22
CA ALA A 298 16.13 27.15 13.76
C ALA A 298 17.50 26.68 13.22
N ASN A 299 18.60 27.15 13.83
CA ASN A 299 19.96 26.75 13.42
C ASN A 299 20.26 25.28 13.70
N VAL A 300 19.71 24.73 14.79
CA VAL A 300 19.85 23.30 15.13
C VAL A 300 19.02 22.46 14.16
N PHE A 301 17.78 22.88 13.91
CA PHE A 301 16.84 22.15 13.07
C PHE A 301 17.30 22.06 11.61
N LYS A 302 18.02 23.07 11.10
CA LYS A 302 18.61 23.04 9.76
C LYS A 302 19.52 21.82 9.52
N GLY A 303 20.18 21.32 10.57
CA GLY A 303 21.06 20.14 10.49
C GLY A 303 20.35 18.80 10.62
N VAL A 304 19.02 18.79 10.81
CA VAL A 304 18.23 17.56 10.95
C VAL A 304 17.80 17.08 9.57
N ALA A 305 17.99 15.79 9.28
CA ALA A 305 17.45 15.14 8.09
C ALA A 305 15.92 14.98 8.25
N ILE A 306 15.17 15.94 7.71
CA ILE A 306 13.71 15.99 7.88
C ILE A 306 13.00 14.83 7.17
N GLU A 307 13.57 14.35 6.06
CA GLU A 307 13.08 13.24 5.26
C GLU A 307 13.12 11.92 6.05
N ASP A 308 14.05 11.79 6.98
CA ASP A 308 14.16 10.63 7.88
C ASP A 308 13.22 10.77 9.09
N SER A 309 12.78 12.00 9.38
CA SER A 309 12.01 12.32 10.59
C SER A 309 10.50 12.40 10.35
N VAL A 310 10.08 12.50 9.09
CA VAL A 310 8.68 12.68 8.69
C VAL A 310 8.30 11.66 7.64
N LEU A 311 7.11 11.09 7.76
CA LEU A 311 6.47 10.26 6.73
C LEU A 311 5.07 10.81 6.46
N ILE A 312 4.64 10.76 5.20
CA ILE A 312 3.26 11.08 4.83
C ILE A 312 2.62 9.80 4.28
N VAL A 313 1.61 9.28 4.96
CA VAL A 313 0.95 8.00 4.64
C VAL A 313 -0.48 8.29 4.17
N PRO A 314 -0.98 7.67 3.09
CA PRO A 314 -2.37 7.88 2.68
C PRO A 314 -3.35 7.38 3.76
N ASN A 315 -4.42 8.12 3.99
CA ASN A 315 -5.49 7.73 4.92
C ASN A 315 -6.56 6.91 4.17
N GLY A 316 -6.24 5.66 3.85
CA GLY A 316 -7.14 4.72 3.17
C GLY A 316 -6.56 4.15 1.89
N CYS A 317 -7.44 3.78 0.94
CA CYS A 317 -7.08 3.08 -0.28
C CYS A 317 -6.53 3.95 -1.42
N LYS A 318 -6.56 5.28 -1.31
CA LYS A 318 -5.96 6.17 -2.32
C LYS A 318 -4.46 6.33 -2.10
N SER A 319 -3.73 6.88 -3.06
CA SER A 319 -2.27 6.98 -2.99
C SER A 319 -1.76 8.42 -2.95
N ILE A 320 -0.59 8.64 -2.34
CA ILE A 320 0.08 9.96 -2.35
C ILE A 320 1.00 10.08 -3.57
N SER A 321 1.74 9.01 -3.88
CA SER A 321 2.59 8.89 -5.06
C SER A 321 1.93 7.97 -6.09
N LEU A 322 2.19 8.22 -7.37
CA LEU A 322 1.69 7.37 -8.45
C LEU A 322 2.27 5.95 -8.28
N PRO A 323 1.43 4.91 -8.16
CA PRO A 323 1.93 3.54 -8.02
C PRO A 323 2.74 3.10 -9.25
N LYS A 324 3.93 2.53 -9.02
CA LYS A 324 4.83 2.05 -10.08
C LYS A 324 5.32 0.65 -9.76
N CYS A 325 5.54 -0.16 -10.81
CA CYS A 325 6.14 -1.48 -10.68
C CYS A 325 7.67 -1.37 -10.82
N ASN A 326 8.35 -0.89 -9.77
CA ASN A 326 9.81 -0.80 -9.71
C ASN A 326 10.31 -1.13 -8.28
N GLY A 327 11.60 -1.44 -8.15
CA GLY A 327 12.20 -1.88 -6.89
C GLY A 327 11.98 -0.86 -5.78
N ASP A 328 12.21 0.42 -6.06
CA ASP A 328 12.10 1.48 -5.06
C ASP A 328 10.69 1.57 -4.45
N TYR A 329 9.65 1.54 -5.31
CA TYR A 329 8.26 1.62 -4.87
C TYR A 329 7.88 0.38 -4.07
N LEU A 330 8.22 -0.82 -4.57
CA LEU A 330 7.91 -2.09 -3.89
C LEU A 330 8.60 -2.19 -2.53
N ALA A 331 9.90 -1.91 -2.47
CA ALA A 331 10.65 -1.90 -1.22
C ALA A 331 10.13 -0.86 -0.22
N THR A 332 9.64 0.30 -0.68
CA THR A 332 8.99 1.28 0.21
C THR A 332 7.72 0.71 0.86
N GLN A 333 6.99 -0.18 0.17
CA GLN A 333 5.79 -0.82 0.74
C GLN A 333 6.11 -1.86 1.81
N ALA A 334 7.33 -2.42 1.82
CA ALA A 334 7.80 -3.32 2.89
C ALA A 334 7.79 -2.63 4.28
N MET A 335 7.69 -1.30 4.33
CA MET A 335 7.50 -0.57 5.59
C MET A 335 6.23 -1.00 6.34
N ARG A 336 5.24 -1.59 5.65
CA ARG A 336 4.03 -2.14 6.26
C ARG A 336 4.34 -3.22 7.29
N GLU A 337 5.33 -4.09 7.03
CA GLU A 337 5.68 -5.21 7.91
C GLU A 337 6.15 -4.74 9.30
N PHE A 338 6.80 -3.58 9.39
CA PHE A 338 7.26 -3.04 10.67
C PHE A 338 6.12 -2.54 11.57
N ALA A 339 4.94 -2.29 11.00
CA ALA A 339 3.79 -1.75 11.72
C ALA A 339 2.97 -2.83 12.43
N LYS A 340 3.17 -4.11 12.09
CA LYS A 340 2.47 -5.25 12.69
C LYS A 340 2.94 -5.48 14.13
N GLU A 341 2.04 -5.96 15.00
CA GLU A 341 2.38 -6.24 16.40
C GLU A 341 3.31 -7.46 16.51
N ASP A 342 3.08 -8.48 15.69
CA ASP A 342 3.80 -9.76 15.66
C ASP A 342 5.12 -9.74 14.87
N PHE A 343 5.59 -8.57 14.44
CA PHE A 343 6.82 -8.41 13.64
C PHE A 343 8.02 -9.17 14.24
N ARG A 344 8.17 -9.15 15.57
CA ARG A 344 9.29 -9.82 16.25
C ARG A 344 9.18 -11.34 16.24
N GLU A 345 7.96 -11.87 16.24
CA GLU A 345 7.71 -13.32 16.23
C GLU A 345 7.95 -13.89 14.83
N ASN A 346 7.50 -13.17 13.79
CA ASN A 346 7.63 -13.58 12.39
C ASN A 346 8.93 -13.09 11.73
N ALA A 347 9.80 -12.42 12.48
CA ALA A 347 11.02 -11.78 11.97
C ALA A 347 11.94 -12.73 11.16
N LEU A 348 11.95 -14.02 11.51
CA LEU A 348 12.78 -15.03 10.83
C LEU A 348 12.23 -15.46 9.46
N GLU A 349 10.95 -15.21 9.20
CA GLU A 349 10.26 -15.58 7.96
C GLU A 349 10.18 -14.41 6.97
N LEU A 350 10.41 -13.17 7.43
CA LEU A 350 10.37 -11.98 6.61
C LEU A 350 11.57 -11.89 5.65
N ASP A 351 11.28 -11.70 4.36
CA ASP A 351 12.31 -11.61 3.31
C ASP A 351 13.36 -10.51 3.60
N ILE A 352 12.91 -9.35 4.10
CA ILE A 352 13.78 -8.21 4.46
C ILE A 352 14.80 -8.54 5.56
N LEU A 353 14.53 -9.54 6.41
CA LEU A 353 15.44 -9.99 7.47
C LEU A 353 16.23 -11.24 7.09
N SER A 354 15.89 -11.88 5.96
CA SER A 354 16.61 -13.02 5.42
C SER A 354 18.09 -12.71 5.17
N SER A 355 18.93 -13.73 5.31
CA SER A 355 20.34 -13.65 4.93
C SER A 355 20.53 -13.53 3.42
N VAL A 356 19.58 -14.07 2.65
CA VAL A 356 19.53 -14.05 1.19
C VAL A 356 18.09 -13.74 0.79
N PRO A 357 17.76 -12.44 0.63
CA PRO A 357 16.41 -12.05 0.24
C PRO A 357 16.11 -12.44 -1.20
N GLU A 358 14.87 -12.82 -1.47
CA GLU A 358 14.35 -13.02 -2.82
C GLU A 358 13.97 -11.68 -3.48
N GLY A 359 13.61 -10.68 -2.68
CA GLY A 359 13.24 -9.32 -3.07
C GLY A 359 11.74 -9.03 -2.86
N PRO A 360 11.35 -7.74 -2.81
CA PRO A 360 10.00 -7.32 -2.43
C PRO A 360 8.89 -7.73 -3.42
N GLN A 361 9.26 -8.21 -4.61
CA GLN A 361 8.31 -8.71 -5.61
C GLN A 361 7.74 -10.10 -5.28
N ASP A 362 8.43 -10.89 -4.46
CA ASP A 362 8.02 -12.29 -4.21
C ASP A 362 6.73 -12.36 -3.38
N ASP A 363 6.59 -11.46 -2.39
CA ASP A 363 5.37 -11.28 -1.59
C ASP A 363 4.11 -11.07 -2.47
N LEU A 364 4.27 -10.42 -3.62
CA LEU A 364 3.18 -10.20 -4.56
C LEU A 364 2.75 -11.48 -5.28
N LEU A 365 3.70 -12.35 -5.59
CA LEU A 365 3.44 -13.62 -6.29
C LEU A 365 2.85 -14.66 -5.34
N GLN A 366 3.34 -14.71 -4.10
CA GLN A 366 2.87 -15.64 -3.07
C GLN A 366 1.44 -15.30 -2.61
N ASP A 367 1.14 -14.02 -2.37
CA ASP A 367 -0.21 -13.56 -2.00
C ASP A 367 -0.75 -12.43 -2.92
N PRO A 368 -1.31 -12.82 -4.09
CA PRO A 368 -1.94 -11.87 -5.00
C PRO A 368 -3.31 -11.37 -4.51
N PHE A 369 -3.89 -11.99 -3.48
CA PHE A 369 -5.29 -11.79 -3.06
C PHE A 369 -5.41 -11.51 -1.55
N THR A 370 -4.57 -10.61 -1.04
CA THR A 370 -4.50 -10.23 0.38
C THR A 370 -5.85 -9.79 0.93
N SER A 371 -6.13 -10.17 2.17
CA SER A 371 -7.34 -9.70 2.84
C SER A 371 -7.36 -8.18 2.94
N VAL A 372 -8.52 -7.57 2.65
CA VAL A 372 -8.80 -6.16 2.97
C VAL A 372 -9.92 -6.21 3.99
N ASN A 373 -9.99 -5.22 4.88
CA ASN A 373 -11.02 -5.10 5.92
C ASN A 373 -10.84 -6.07 7.09
N VAL A 374 -9.60 -6.45 7.32
CA VAL A 374 -9.11 -6.96 8.59
C VAL A 374 -8.13 -5.91 9.09
N ASP A 375 -7.99 -5.79 10.40
CA ASP A 375 -7.04 -4.88 11.02
C ASP A 375 -5.61 -5.44 10.88
N GLU A 376 -5.09 -5.45 9.65
CA GLU A 376 -3.81 -6.08 9.30
C GLU A 376 -2.59 -5.42 9.97
N LEU A 377 -2.75 -4.19 10.44
CA LEU A 377 -1.71 -3.44 11.17
C LEU A 377 -1.99 -3.39 12.68
N ASP A 378 -2.92 -4.23 13.16
CA ASP A 378 -3.32 -4.37 14.56
C ASP A 378 -3.62 -3.03 15.24
N LEU A 379 -4.22 -2.06 14.53
CA LEU A 379 -4.51 -0.72 15.04
C LEU A 379 -5.34 -0.75 16.33
N GLY A 380 -6.23 -1.74 16.45
CA GLY A 380 -7.06 -2.02 17.61
C GLY A 380 -6.35 -2.76 18.74
N GLY A 381 -5.21 -3.43 18.48
CA GLY A 381 -4.38 -4.08 19.50
C GLY A 381 -3.65 -3.07 20.40
N PHE A 382 -3.31 -1.90 19.85
CA PHE A 382 -2.62 -0.85 20.60
C PHE A 382 -3.56 0.02 21.44
N ALA A 383 -3.08 0.43 22.62
CA ALA A 383 -3.85 1.27 23.54
C ALA A 383 -4.20 2.65 22.95
N ASN A 384 -3.28 3.25 22.18
CA ASN A 384 -3.39 4.58 21.56
C ASN A 384 -2.51 4.66 20.29
N ALA A 385 -2.67 5.73 19.50
CA ALA A 385 -1.97 5.87 18.21
C ALA A 385 -0.46 6.09 18.39
N GLU A 386 -0.05 6.73 19.50
CA GLU A 386 1.36 6.94 19.82
C GLU A 386 2.08 5.62 20.13
N ALA A 387 1.42 4.65 20.76
CA ALA A 387 1.97 3.33 21.05
C ALA A 387 2.19 2.52 19.76
N TRP A 388 1.20 2.52 18.85
CA TRP A 388 1.35 1.91 17.52
C TRP A 388 2.51 2.54 16.76
N LEU A 389 2.59 3.88 16.73
CA LEU A 389 3.65 4.59 16.01
C LEU A 389 5.03 4.38 16.66
N ALA A 390 5.10 4.25 17.98
CA ALA A 390 6.34 3.93 18.69
C ALA A 390 6.84 2.52 18.35
N ASN A 391 5.95 1.52 18.31
CA ASN A 391 6.26 0.15 17.88
C ASN A 391 6.80 0.14 16.44
N PHE A 392 6.05 0.74 15.51
CA PHE A 392 6.47 0.88 14.11
C PHE A 392 7.87 1.50 13.99
N ARG A 393 8.11 2.61 14.69
CA ARG A 393 9.39 3.31 14.65
C ARG A 393 10.52 2.49 15.26
N GLU A 394 10.28 1.75 16.33
CA GLU A 394 11.28 0.89 16.96
C GLU A 394 11.71 -0.24 16.02
N ASN A 395 10.75 -0.94 15.43
CA ASN A 395 10.99 -2.02 14.46
C ASN A 395 11.72 -1.50 13.20
N PHE A 396 11.28 -0.36 12.66
CA PHE A 396 11.94 0.29 11.53
C PHE A 396 13.37 0.72 11.85
N ALA A 397 13.59 1.39 12.98
CA ALA A 397 14.92 1.89 13.37
C ALA A 397 15.90 0.75 13.68
N GLY A 398 15.41 -0.32 14.34
CA GLY A 398 16.20 -1.53 14.61
C GLY A 398 16.65 -2.21 13.32
N THR A 399 15.73 -2.40 12.37
CA THR A 399 16.03 -3.01 11.07
C THR A 399 16.94 -2.12 10.22
N ARG A 400 16.73 -0.80 10.22
CA ARG A 400 17.61 0.17 9.57
C ARG A 400 19.03 0.09 10.10
N ALA A 401 19.20 -0.04 11.41
CA ALA A 401 20.53 -0.19 12.03
C ALA A 401 21.22 -1.49 11.61
N LEU A 402 20.47 -2.60 11.53
CA LEU A 402 20.96 -3.87 11.02
C LEU A 402 21.44 -3.74 9.56
N MET A 403 20.64 -3.13 8.69
CA MET A 403 20.99 -2.91 7.28
C MET A 403 22.21 -2.00 7.11
N LYS A 404 22.30 -0.93 7.92
CA LYS A 404 23.49 -0.07 7.94
C LYS A 404 24.73 -0.86 8.37
N LYS A 405 24.62 -1.75 9.36
CA LYS A 405 25.72 -2.61 9.80
C LYS A 405 26.14 -3.58 8.69
N LYS A 406 25.19 -4.23 8.00
CA LYS A 406 25.46 -5.09 6.83
C LYS A 406 26.22 -4.31 5.75
N LEU A 407 25.74 -3.11 5.39
CA LEU A 407 26.37 -2.25 4.38
C LEU A 407 27.81 -1.90 4.73
N ILE A 408 28.04 -1.36 5.92
CA ILE A 408 29.38 -0.96 6.39
C ILE A 408 30.32 -2.16 6.41
N HIS A 409 29.87 -3.31 6.92
CA HIS A 409 30.68 -4.50 7.01
C HIS A 409 31.05 -5.07 5.63
N ALA A 410 30.08 -5.17 4.72
CA ALA A 410 30.28 -5.66 3.36
C ALA A 410 31.28 -4.78 2.59
N ILE A 411 31.05 -3.46 2.57
CA ILE A 411 31.92 -2.52 1.86
C ILE A 411 33.32 -2.49 2.47
N SER A 412 33.43 -2.46 3.80
CA SER A 412 34.74 -2.45 4.47
C SER A 412 35.53 -3.72 4.14
N THR A 413 34.88 -4.90 4.22
CA THR A 413 35.53 -6.18 3.92
C THR A 413 36.01 -6.24 2.47
N LEU A 414 35.17 -5.80 1.51
CA LEU A 414 35.54 -5.77 0.09
C LEU A 414 36.68 -4.78 -0.20
N ASN A 415 36.61 -3.56 0.35
CA ASN A 415 37.67 -2.56 0.19
C ASN A 415 39.00 -3.01 0.77
N ILE A 416 38.99 -3.50 2.01
CA ILE A 416 40.21 -3.91 2.68
C ILE A 416 40.83 -5.10 1.93
N THR A 417 40.01 -6.05 1.48
CA THR A 417 40.52 -7.21 0.73
C THR A 417 41.09 -6.79 -0.63
N LYS A 418 40.36 -5.97 -1.40
CA LYS A 418 40.82 -5.43 -2.69
C LYS A 418 42.12 -4.62 -2.56
N ALA A 419 42.26 -3.84 -1.48
CA ALA A 419 43.45 -3.02 -1.23
C ALA A 419 44.69 -3.85 -0.84
N ASN A 420 44.51 -4.98 -0.16
CA ASN A 420 45.63 -5.81 0.30
C ASN A 420 46.02 -6.94 -0.67
N ILE A 421 45.05 -7.48 -1.42
CA ILE A 421 45.26 -8.62 -2.31
C ILE A 421 44.52 -8.37 -3.63
N SER A 422 45.28 -8.34 -4.73
CA SER A 422 44.69 -8.26 -6.08
C SER A 422 43.92 -9.54 -6.42
N ALA A 423 42.90 -9.43 -7.27
CA ALA A 423 42.11 -10.59 -7.70
C ALA A 423 43.00 -11.71 -8.28
N GLN A 424 44.02 -11.35 -9.07
CA GLN A 424 44.97 -12.32 -9.62
C GLN A 424 45.79 -13.04 -8.56
N LYS A 425 46.24 -12.32 -7.52
CA LYS A 425 46.98 -12.94 -6.41
C LYS A 425 46.09 -13.89 -5.61
N MET A 426 44.82 -13.50 -5.38
CA MET A 426 43.84 -14.39 -4.75
C MET A 426 43.58 -15.64 -5.59
N ALA A 427 43.41 -15.47 -6.90
CA ALA A 427 43.20 -16.56 -7.84
C ALA A 427 44.35 -17.58 -7.81
N ASN A 428 45.60 -17.11 -7.77
CA ASN A 428 46.78 -17.98 -7.67
C ASN A 428 46.80 -18.75 -6.32
N LEU A 429 46.51 -18.07 -5.21
CA LEU A 429 46.44 -18.72 -3.89
C LEU A 429 45.32 -19.76 -3.78
N LEU A 430 44.21 -19.58 -4.51
CA LEU A 430 43.14 -20.57 -4.61
C LEU A 430 43.58 -21.76 -5.46
N GLU A 431 44.24 -21.49 -6.60
CA GLU A 431 44.77 -22.53 -7.49
C GLU A 431 45.76 -23.46 -6.79
N ASP A 432 46.62 -22.91 -5.93
CA ASP A 432 47.55 -23.70 -5.12
C ASP A 432 46.81 -24.66 -4.18
N ARG A 433 45.73 -24.19 -3.54
CA ARG A 433 44.88 -25.04 -2.66
C ARG A 433 44.15 -26.12 -3.43
N PHE A 434 43.55 -25.79 -4.57
CA PHE A 434 42.89 -26.77 -5.44
C PHE A 434 43.89 -27.82 -5.95
N SER A 435 45.07 -27.37 -6.39
CA SER A 435 46.13 -28.23 -6.92
C SER A 435 46.64 -29.25 -5.90
N ALA A 436 46.63 -28.91 -4.61
CA ALA A 436 47.04 -29.82 -3.54
C ALA A 436 46.20 -31.11 -3.49
N LEU A 437 44.89 -31.02 -3.79
CA LEU A 437 44.01 -32.18 -3.88
C LEU A 437 43.99 -32.79 -5.28
N ILE A 438 44.05 -31.99 -6.34
CA ILE A 438 44.03 -32.47 -7.74
C ILE A 438 45.26 -33.35 -8.05
N LYS A 439 46.43 -32.98 -7.54
CA LYS A 439 47.68 -33.74 -7.75
C LYS A 439 47.73 -35.02 -6.91
N ASN A 440 46.98 -35.08 -5.82
CA ASN A 440 46.95 -36.23 -4.91
C ASN A 440 45.50 -36.57 -4.50
N SER A 441 44.77 -37.24 -5.39
CA SER A 441 43.36 -37.57 -5.21
C SER A 441 43.08 -38.48 -4.01
N ASN A 442 44.08 -39.23 -3.55
CA ASN A 442 44.01 -40.09 -2.36
C ASN A 442 44.44 -39.39 -1.06
N SER A 443 44.57 -38.06 -1.08
CA SER A 443 44.91 -37.27 0.11
C SER A 443 43.96 -37.59 1.28
N THR A 444 44.52 -37.85 2.46
CA THR A 444 43.80 -38.02 3.74
C THR A 444 43.57 -36.69 4.46
N ASN A 445 43.84 -35.55 3.81
CA ASN A 445 43.60 -34.24 4.40
C ASN A 445 42.11 -33.89 4.35
N ASP A 446 41.35 -34.49 5.27
CA ASP A 446 39.91 -34.31 5.37
C ASP A 446 39.53 -32.87 5.74
N GLU A 447 40.40 -32.14 6.43
CA GLU A 447 40.17 -30.72 6.75
C GLU A 447 40.17 -29.85 5.49
N LEU A 448 41.17 -30.00 4.61
CA LEU A 448 41.23 -29.29 3.33
C LEU A 448 40.11 -29.73 2.38
N LYS A 449 39.76 -31.04 2.37
CA LYS A 449 38.62 -31.54 1.58
C LYS A 449 37.31 -30.90 2.01
N ASN A 450 37.05 -30.82 3.31
CA ASN A 450 35.86 -30.18 3.87
C ASN A 450 35.86 -28.67 3.55
N ASP A 451 36.96 -27.95 3.78
CA ASP A 451 37.09 -26.51 3.49
C ASP A 451 36.77 -26.18 2.04
N LEU A 452 37.37 -26.91 1.10
CA LEU A 452 37.12 -26.71 -0.34
C LEU A 452 35.71 -27.17 -0.74
N TYR A 453 35.13 -28.19 -0.09
CA TYR A 453 33.73 -28.54 -0.32
C TYR A 453 32.80 -27.39 0.08
N TYR A 454 33.01 -26.77 1.26
CA TYR A 454 32.20 -25.63 1.69
C TYR A 454 32.31 -24.46 0.72
N LEU A 455 33.54 -24.11 0.33
CA LEU A 455 33.79 -23.07 -0.66
C LEU A 455 33.05 -23.37 -1.97
N CYS A 456 33.19 -24.59 -2.49
CA CYS A 456 32.56 -24.98 -3.75
C CYS A 456 31.03 -24.99 -3.67
N ALA A 457 30.44 -25.52 -2.60
CA ALA A 457 28.99 -25.56 -2.43
C ALA A 457 28.39 -24.15 -2.25
N GLU A 458 29.06 -23.26 -1.52
CA GLU A 458 28.63 -21.87 -1.36
C GLU A 458 28.71 -21.09 -2.68
N PHE A 459 29.82 -21.23 -3.44
CA PHE A 459 29.95 -20.58 -4.75
C PHE A 459 29.07 -21.20 -5.82
N ASN A 460 28.87 -22.51 -5.83
CA ASN A 460 27.94 -23.16 -6.75
C ASN A 460 26.50 -22.66 -6.53
N PHE A 461 26.10 -22.49 -5.27
CA PHE A 461 24.78 -21.91 -4.95
C PHE A 461 24.65 -20.45 -5.40
N ALA A 462 25.75 -19.69 -5.40
CA ALA A 462 25.75 -18.28 -5.75
C ALA A 462 25.98 -18.00 -7.25
N ASP A 463 26.77 -18.80 -7.97
CA ASP A 463 27.38 -18.40 -9.25
C ASP A 463 27.40 -19.49 -10.34
N HIS A 464 26.87 -20.69 -10.07
CA HIS A 464 26.78 -21.75 -11.08
C HIS A 464 25.81 -21.40 -12.23
N ASP A 465 26.23 -21.61 -13.48
CA ASP A 465 25.47 -21.20 -14.67
C ASP A 465 24.07 -21.84 -14.77
N GLU A 466 23.95 -23.12 -14.44
CA GLU A 466 22.68 -23.86 -14.56
C GLU A 466 21.83 -23.95 -13.28
N PHE A 467 22.47 -23.93 -12.10
CA PHE A 467 21.80 -24.26 -10.84
C PHE A 467 21.75 -23.09 -9.85
N SER A 468 22.44 -21.98 -10.12
CA SER A 468 22.40 -20.83 -9.23
C SER A 468 21.13 -20.02 -9.42
N PHE A 469 20.32 -19.99 -8.37
CA PHE A 469 19.17 -19.10 -8.25
C PHE A 469 19.57 -17.65 -7.95
N LEU A 470 20.84 -17.42 -7.55
CA LEU A 470 21.34 -16.11 -7.12
C LEU A 470 22.15 -15.39 -8.18
N LYS A 471 22.72 -16.08 -9.18
CA LYS A 471 23.67 -15.45 -10.12
C LYS A 471 23.07 -14.23 -10.81
N GLY A 472 21.93 -14.41 -11.47
CA GLY A 472 21.21 -13.30 -12.14
C GLY A 472 20.75 -12.21 -11.17
N LYS A 473 20.49 -12.56 -9.91
CA LYS A 473 20.13 -11.60 -8.86
C LYS A 473 21.34 -10.78 -8.40
N LEU A 474 22.50 -11.39 -8.21
CA LEU A 474 23.72 -10.71 -7.79
C LEU A 474 24.28 -9.81 -8.91
N GLU A 475 24.11 -10.19 -10.18
CA GLU A 475 24.55 -9.40 -11.33
C GLU A 475 23.95 -7.99 -11.38
N ILE A 476 22.79 -7.74 -10.74
CA ILE A 476 22.22 -6.38 -10.65
C ILE A 476 23.18 -5.40 -9.95
N LEU A 477 24.03 -5.89 -9.03
CA LEU A 477 25.02 -5.06 -8.33
C LEU A 477 26.05 -4.45 -9.27
N ARG A 478 26.31 -5.09 -10.41
CA ARG A 478 27.24 -4.56 -11.41
C ARG A 478 26.73 -3.29 -12.05
N ASP A 479 25.41 -3.18 -12.20
CA ASP A 479 24.77 -2.17 -13.05
C ASP A 479 23.99 -1.12 -12.21
N THR A 480 23.73 -1.38 -10.93
CA THR A 480 23.08 -0.45 -10.00
C THR A 480 24.05 0.55 -9.37
N THR A 481 23.53 1.72 -9.00
CA THR A 481 24.24 2.77 -8.26
C THR A 481 23.60 3.12 -6.92
N LEU A 482 22.47 2.48 -6.56
CA LEU A 482 21.58 2.83 -5.44
C LEU A 482 22.30 3.03 -4.09
N VAL A 483 23.35 2.25 -3.85
CA VAL A 483 24.09 2.27 -2.58
C VAL A 483 25.44 2.99 -2.68
N ASP A 484 25.85 3.46 -3.87
CA ASP A 484 27.13 4.14 -4.07
C ASP A 484 27.17 5.48 -3.32
N GLY A 485 26.09 6.27 -3.38
CA GLY A 485 25.98 7.53 -2.62
C GLY A 485 26.04 7.30 -1.10
N LEU A 486 25.37 6.25 -0.61
CA LEU A 486 25.40 5.86 0.80
C LEU A 486 26.77 5.34 1.26
N ALA A 487 27.52 4.73 0.34
CA ALA A 487 28.84 4.15 0.56
C ALA A 487 29.98 5.17 0.42
N SER A 488 29.74 6.33 -0.20
CA SER A 488 30.76 7.31 -0.57
C SER A 488 31.63 7.78 0.61
N ASP A 489 31.04 7.91 1.81
CA ASP A 489 31.75 8.27 3.03
C ASP A 489 32.75 7.21 3.52
N ILE A 490 32.59 5.96 3.09
CA ILE A 490 33.37 4.80 3.56
C ILE A 490 34.14 4.07 2.44
N SER A 491 33.92 4.43 1.17
CA SER A 491 34.57 3.80 0.03
C SER A 491 34.73 4.75 -1.14
N GLU A 492 35.93 4.74 -1.73
CA GLU A 492 36.19 5.35 -3.04
C GLU A 492 35.78 4.44 -4.20
N ASN A 493 35.57 3.14 -3.94
CA ASN A 493 35.19 2.17 -4.96
C ASN A 493 33.67 2.13 -5.11
N LYS A 494 33.20 2.19 -6.36
CA LYS A 494 31.78 1.97 -6.66
C LYS A 494 31.39 0.50 -6.57
N THR A 495 30.10 0.22 -6.38
CA THR A 495 29.51 -1.12 -6.30
C THR A 495 29.94 -1.99 -7.48
N LYS A 496 29.93 -1.43 -8.70
CA LYS A 496 30.41 -2.11 -9.92
C LYS A 496 31.85 -2.63 -9.79
N GLU A 497 32.76 -1.84 -9.25
CA GLU A 497 34.16 -2.24 -9.13
C GLU A 497 34.38 -3.32 -8.08
N LEU A 498 33.62 -3.23 -6.98
CA LEU A 498 33.63 -4.24 -5.92
C LEU A 498 33.05 -5.56 -6.44
N PHE A 499 31.98 -5.50 -7.25
CA PHE A 499 31.40 -6.67 -7.89
C PHE A 499 32.35 -7.31 -8.91
N ASN A 500 33.00 -6.52 -9.76
CA ASN A 500 33.99 -7.03 -10.71
C ASN A 500 35.17 -7.74 -10.01
N PHE A 501 35.59 -7.24 -8.86
CA PHE A 501 36.61 -7.90 -8.03
C PHE A 501 36.13 -9.27 -7.53
N TYR A 502 34.87 -9.38 -7.12
CA TYR A 502 34.25 -10.66 -6.77
C TYR A 502 34.15 -11.62 -7.96
N THR A 503 33.68 -11.17 -9.13
CA THR A 503 33.49 -12.02 -10.31
C THR A 503 34.80 -12.72 -10.71
N ALA A 504 35.92 -11.99 -10.72
CA ALA A 504 37.23 -12.56 -11.04
C ALA A 504 37.65 -13.68 -10.07
N ILE A 505 37.22 -13.61 -8.81
CA ILE A 505 37.48 -14.64 -7.80
C ILE A 505 36.51 -15.81 -7.97
N ALA A 506 35.22 -15.52 -8.22
CA ALA A 506 34.18 -16.51 -8.44
C ALA A 506 34.51 -17.43 -9.62
N ASP A 507 34.90 -16.86 -10.77
CA ASP A 507 35.31 -17.62 -11.96
C ASP A 507 36.42 -18.65 -11.63
N LYS A 508 37.38 -18.26 -10.80
CA LYS A 508 38.50 -19.15 -10.42
C LYS A 508 38.06 -20.24 -9.45
N VAL A 509 37.20 -19.92 -8.48
CA VAL A 509 36.61 -20.91 -7.57
C VAL A 509 35.80 -21.93 -8.37
N MET A 510 34.91 -21.47 -9.25
CA MET A 510 34.06 -22.34 -10.07
C MET A 510 34.90 -23.28 -10.96
N SER A 511 35.93 -22.76 -11.61
CA SER A 511 36.87 -23.57 -12.41
C SER A 511 37.60 -24.62 -11.55
N GLY A 512 38.07 -24.25 -10.35
CA GLY A 512 38.70 -25.17 -9.41
C GLY A 512 37.75 -26.26 -8.92
N CYS A 513 36.52 -25.90 -8.59
CA CYS A 513 35.47 -26.83 -8.15
C CYS A 513 35.08 -27.83 -9.23
N ALA A 514 34.95 -27.37 -10.49
CA ALA A 514 34.73 -28.26 -11.63
C ALA A 514 35.88 -29.27 -11.79
N ALA A 515 37.14 -28.82 -11.63
CA ALA A 515 38.30 -29.70 -11.70
C ALA A 515 38.34 -30.75 -10.57
N LEU A 516 37.96 -30.37 -9.34
CA LEU A 516 37.83 -31.32 -8.22
C LEU A 516 36.73 -32.36 -8.46
N ASN A 517 35.57 -31.93 -8.97
CA ASN A 517 34.47 -32.81 -9.35
C ASN A 517 34.89 -33.82 -10.42
N GLN A 518 35.55 -33.36 -11.49
CA GLN A 518 36.05 -34.23 -12.56
C GLN A 518 37.07 -35.28 -12.07
N LYS A 519 37.80 -34.97 -11.01
CA LYS A 519 38.77 -35.89 -10.37
C LYS A 519 38.14 -36.83 -9.34
N GLY A 520 36.84 -36.71 -9.06
CA GLY A 520 36.15 -37.58 -8.10
C GLY A 520 36.68 -37.46 -6.68
N ILE A 521 37.13 -36.26 -6.26
CA ILE A 521 37.71 -36.02 -4.93
C ILE A 521 36.70 -36.28 -3.81
N TRP A 522 35.43 -35.98 -4.07
CA TRP A 522 34.30 -36.26 -3.18
C TRP A 522 33.62 -37.56 -3.61
N ASN A 523 34.28 -38.67 -3.30
CA ASN A 523 33.80 -40.03 -3.57
C ASN A 523 32.97 -40.59 -2.40
N ASP A 524 32.42 -41.80 -2.56
CA ASP A 524 31.56 -42.45 -1.57
C ASP A 524 32.20 -42.65 -0.18
N SER A 525 33.55 -42.57 -0.07
CA SER A 525 34.26 -42.67 1.21
C SER A 525 34.44 -41.32 1.92
N PHE A 526 34.12 -40.19 1.28
CA PHE A 526 34.19 -38.87 1.90
C PHE A 526 32.93 -38.60 2.72
N THR A 527 33.11 -38.37 4.04
CA THR A 527 32.03 -37.90 4.92
C THR A 527 32.15 -36.40 5.13
N LEU A 528 31.21 -35.65 4.57
CA LEU A 528 31.13 -34.20 4.75
C LEU A 528 30.69 -33.86 6.18
N ASP A 529 31.48 -33.06 6.87
CA ASP A 529 31.04 -32.42 8.09
C ASP A 529 30.12 -31.24 7.74
N LYS A 530 28.82 -31.33 8.01
CA LYS A 530 27.85 -30.30 7.61
C LYS A 530 27.88 -29.03 8.48
N THR A 531 28.62 -29.00 9.59
CA THR A 531 28.65 -27.82 10.47
C THR A 531 29.61 -26.74 10.00
N GLY A 532 30.56 -27.05 9.10
CA GLY A 532 31.56 -26.08 8.63
C GLY A 532 31.09 -25.06 7.59
N PHE A 533 29.84 -25.17 7.13
CA PHE A 533 29.20 -24.17 6.28
C PHE A 533 29.02 -22.85 7.00
N SER A 534 29.02 -21.76 6.25
CA SER A 534 28.76 -20.43 6.79
C SER A 534 27.32 -20.32 7.31
N PRO A 535 27.07 -19.47 8.32
CA PRO A 535 25.73 -19.38 8.93
C PRO A 535 24.62 -19.07 7.93
N TRP A 536 24.89 -18.20 6.94
CA TRP A 536 23.90 -17.83 5.93
C TRP A 536 23.54 -19.00 5.01
N TYR A 537 24.50 -19.86 4.68
CA TYR A 537 24.28 -21.03 3.84
C TYR A 537 23.47 -22.09 4.59
N ILE A 538 23.78 -22.32 5.87
CA ILE A 538 23.01 -23.22 6.72
C ILE A 538 21.57 -22.73 6.87
N GLN A 539 21.37 -21.43 7.09
CA GLN A 539 20.03 -20.84 7.18
C GLN A 539 19.25 -21.06 5.89
N LYS A 540 19.84 -20.80 4.72
CA LYS A 540 19.13 -20.84 3.43
C LYS A 540 18.94 -22.26 2.87
N VAL A 541 19.94 -23.12 2.97
CA VAL A 541 19.94 -24.46 2.34
C VAL A 541 19.51 -25.55 3.31
N TYR A 542 19.86 -25.41 4.58
CA TYR A 542 19.57 -26.41 5.61
C TYR A 542 18.49 -25.97 6.60
N GLU A 543 17.89 -24.78 6.46
CA GLU A 543 16.81 -24.27 7.31
C GLU A 543 17.17 -24.36 8.82
N ASN A 544 18.43 -24.04 9.15
CA ASN A 544 18.97 -24.12 10.52
C ASN A 544 18.93 -25.53 11.16
N LYS A 545 18.91 -26.61 10.36
CA LYS A 545 19.01 -28.01 10.87
C LYS A 545 20.32 -28.32 11.59
N PHE A 546 21.36 -27.49 11.41
CA PHE A 546 22.68 -27.64 12.01
C PHE A 546 23.13 -26.30 12.59
N GLU A 547 24.00 -26.33 13.61
CA GLU A 547 24.70 -25.15 14.10
C GLU A 547 26.02 -24.97 13.34
N SER A 548 26.36 -23.73 12.96
CA SER A 548 27.59 -23.45 12.22
C SER A 548 28.81 -23.43 13.15
N THR A 549 29.80 -24.28 12.89
CA THR A 549 31.12 -24.24 13.53
C THR A 549 32.15 -23.50 12.66
N TYR A 550 31.70 -22.63 11.74
CA TYR A 550 32.57 -21.92 10.81
C TYR A 550 33.66 -21.10 11.53
N HIS A 551 33.28 -20.37 12.58
CA HIS A 551 34.23 -19.57 13.37
C HIS A 551 35.27 -20.43 14.09
N ASP A 552 34.86 -21.53 14.75
CA ASP A 552 35.76 -22.44 15.46
C ASP A 552 36.79 -23.09 14.53
N LYS A 553 36.41 -23.37 13.29
CA LYS A 553 37.33 -23.92 12.27
C LYS A 553 38.37 -22.90 11.83
N VAL A 554 37.97 -21.64 11.69
CA VAL A 554 38.90 -20.54 11.41
C VAL A 554 39.87 -20.36 12.58
N GLU A 555 39.38 -20.41 13.81
CA GLU A 555 40.22 -20.30 15.02
C GLU A 555 41.26 -21.43 15.09
N ARG A 556 40.83 -22.69 14.92
CA ARG A 556 41.73 -23.85 14.86
C ARG A 556 42.80 -23.73 13.78
N TYR A 557 42.44 -23.23 12.59
CA TYR A 557 43.41 -23.00 11.52
C TYR A 557 44.50 -21.99 11.95
N LEU A 558 44.13 -20.94 12.70
CA LEU A 558 45.02 -19.87 13.14
C LEU A 558 45.95 -20.27 14.30
N GLU A 559 45.68 -21.38 15.00
CA GLU A 559 46.58 -21.91 16.03
C GLU A 559 47.96 -22.29 15.45
N GLY A 560 47.96 -22.81 14.21
CA GLY A 560 49.17 -23.24 13.49
C GLY A 560 49.62 -22.32 12.35
N ASN A 561 48.80 -21.34 11.94
CA ASN A 561 49.03 -20.55 10.73
C ASN A 561 48.88 -19.05 10.95
N LYS A 562 49.60 -18.24 10.17
CA LYS A 562 49.39 -16.80 10.14
C LYS A 562 48.17 -16.47 9.28
N PRO A 563 47.33 -15.48 9.67
CA PRO A 563 46.22 -15.05 8.85
C PRO A 563 46.70 -14.43 7.54
N LEU A 564 45.92 -14.62 6.49
CA LEU A 564 46.20 -14.04 5.18
C LEU A 564 46.02 -12.51 5.18
N ILE A 565 44.97 -12.02 5.87
CA ILE A 565 44.75 -10.59 6.12
C ILE A 565 44.32 -10.40 7.57
N SER A 566 45.01 -9.51 8.29
CA SER A 566 44.67 -9.13 9.66
C SER A 566 44.93 -7.65 9.89
N TRP A 567 44.30 -7.10 10.92
CA TRP A 567 44.66 -5.81 11.47
C TRP A 567 46.05 -5.88 12.10
N LYS A 568 46.73 -4.73 12.18
CA LYS A 568 48.06 -4.61 12.81
C LYS A 568 48.08 -5.12 14.26
N ASN A 569 46.98 -4.95 14.98
CA ASN A 569 46.84 -5.36 16.37
C ASN A 569 46.85 -6.88 16.57
N TYR A 570 46.63 -7.67 15.51
CA TYR A 570 46.66 -9.13 15.61
C TYR A 570 48.02 -9.65 16.09
N GLU A 571 49.12 -8.97 15.74
CA GLU A 571 50.47 -9.37 16.15
C GLU A 571 50.64 -9.37 17.68
N SER A 572 49.92 -8.48 18.38
CA SER A 572 49.97 -8.36 19.84
C SER A 572 48.80 -9.06 20.54
N SER A 573 47.59 -9.00 19.98
CA SER A 573 46.39 -9.56 20.60
C SER A 573 46.25 -11.07 20.36
N LYS A 574 46.74 -11.55 19.20
CA LYS A 574 46.44 -12.88 18.64
C LYS A 574 44.94 -13.23 18.65
N SER A 575 44.07 -12.22 18.68
CA SER A 575 42.62 -12.40 18.77
C SER A 575 42.02 -12.61 17.38
N ILE A 576 41.08 -13.53 17.25
CA ILE A 576 40.33 -13.74 16.01
C ILE A 576 39.55 -12.50 15.58
N SER A 577 39.18 -11.62 16.52
CA SER A 577 38.54 -10.33 16.22
C SER A 577 39.39 -9.43 15.33
N ASP A 578 40.71 -9.62 15.36
CA ASP A 578 41.67 -8.81 14.61
C ASP A 578 42.02 -9.45 13.25
N VAL A 579 41.42 -10.60 12.92
CA VAL A 579 41.61 -11.29 11.65
C VAL A 579 40.50 -10.92 10.67
N ILE A 580 40.89 -10.43 9.49
CA ILE A 580 39.97 -10.11 8.41
C ILE A 580 39.64 -11.40 7.66
N CYS A 581 40.65 -12.13 7.22
CA CYS A 581 40.49 -13.49 6.72
C CYS A 581 41.74 -14.35 6.90
N ALA A 582 41.52 -15.64 7.16
CA ALA A 582 42.57 -16.54 7.61
C ALA A 582 43.38 -17.16 6.46
N ASN A 583 42.72 -17.60 5.39
CA ASN A 583 43.34 -18.18 4.19
C ASN A 583 42.54 -17.82 2.93
N SER A 584 42.99 -18.23 1.74
CA SER A 584 42.33 -17.86 0.49
C SER A 584 40.89 -18.38 0.38
N SER A 585 40.57 -19.57 0.91
CA SER A 585 39.19 -20.06 0.99
C SER A 585 38.32 -19.16 1.88
N ASP A 586 38.81 -18.82 3.08
CA ASP A 586 38.11 -17.96 4.04
C ASP A 586 37.88 -16.55 3.48
N CYS A 587 38.89 -15.96 2.83
CA CYS A 587 38.75 -14.66 2.18
C CYS A 587 37.69 -14.72 1.07
N SER A 588 37.70 -15.74 0.20
CA SER A 588 36.70 -15.88 -0.86
C SER A 588 35.28 -16.05 -0.32
N ARG A 589 35.08 -16.84 0.74
CA ARG A 589 33.77 -17.00 1.39
C ARG A 589 33.27 -15.71 2.03
N LYS A 590 34.16 -14.92 2.64
CA LYS A 590 33.83 -13.58 3.18
C LYS A 590 33.52 -12.55 2.10
N ILE A 591 34.23 -12.59 0.97
CA ILE A 591 33.93 -11.77 -0.21
C ILE A 591 32.53 -12.13 -0.73
N LEU A 592 32.23 -13.41 -0.94
CA LEU A 592 30.91 -13.87 -1.38
C LEU A 592 29.81 -13.40 -0.40
N LYS A 593 30.00 -13.58 0.90
CA LYS A 593 29.05 -13.09 1.91
C LYS A 593 28.86 -11.57 1.84
N SER A 594 29.93 -10.81 1.61
CA SER A 594 29.86 -9.36 1.48
C SER A 594 29.05 -8.94 0.26
N ILE A 595 29.17 -9.65 -0.88
CA ILE A 595 28.36 -9.42 -2.07
C ILE A 595 26.88 -9.75 -1.82
N ILE A 596 26.59 -10.86 -1.14
CA ILE A 596 25.22 -11.21 -0.74
C ILE A 596 24.61 -10.15 0.19
N ASP A 597 25.38 -9.66 1.17
CA ASP A 597 24.92 -8.59 2.07
C ASP A 597 24.70 -7.27 1.32
N LEU A 598 25.59 -6.93 0.38
CA LEU A 598 25.44 -5.75 -0.45
C LEU A 598 24.19 -5.84 -1.33
N TYR A 599 23.91 -7.02 -1.90
CA TYR A 599 22.67 -7.30 -2.61
C TYR A 599 21.44 -7.12 -1.71
N SER A 600 21.46 -7.71 -0.50
CA SER A 600 20.38 -7.58 0.48
C SER A 600 20.08 -6.13 0.85
N VAL A 601 21.12 -5.33 1.06
CA VAL A 601 20.97 -3.89 1.35
C VAL A 601 20.40 -3.15 0.14
N THR A 602 20.89 -3.43 -1.07
CA THR A 602 20.43 -2.78 -2.30
C THR A 602 18.95 -3.03 -2.57
N GLN A 603 18.45 -4.25 -2.34
CA GLN A 603 17.03 -4.60 -2.54
C GLN A 603 16.07 -3.74 -1.70
N TYR A 604 16.48 -3.35 -0.48
CA TYR A 604 15.65 -2.61 0.47
C TYR A 604 16.18 -1.21 0.78
N ALA A 605 17.03 -0.65 -0.08
CA ALA A 605 17.66 0.63 0.17
C ALA A 605 16.62 1.77 0.27
N SER A 606 15.63 1.79 -0.62
CA SER A 606 14.55 2.78 -0.61
C SER A 606 13.67 2.70 0.64
N THR A 607 13.57 1.53 1.30
CA THR A 607 12.87 1.39 2.58
C THR A 607 13.55 2.22 3.65
N PHE A 608 14.88 2.14 3.75
CA PHE A 608 15.63 2.65 4.91
C PHE A 608 16.29 4.01 4.71
N TRP A 609 16.63 4.39 3.47
CA TRP A 609 17.28 5.67 3.17
C TRP A 609 16.45 6.48 2.18
N ASN A 610 16.47 7.80 2.34
CA ASN A 610 15.86 8.71 1.38
C ASN A 610 16.85 8.93 0.23
N LEU A 611 16.59 8.24 -0.88
CA LEU A 611 17.41 8.32 -2.10
C LEU A 611 17.05 9.54 -2.96
N GLU A 612 15.91 10.16 -2.67
CA GLU A 612 15.44 11.38 -3.31
C GLU A 612 15.31 12.46 -2.22
N GLN A 613 15.57 13.73 -2.53
CA GLN A 613 15.41 14.86 -1.61
C GLN A 613 13.92 15.16 -1.32
N GLU A 614 13.12 14.13 -1.06
CA GLU A 614 11.70 14.20 -0.79
C GLU A 614 11.28 13.29 0.37
N ILE A 615 10.12 13.60 0.96
CA ILE A 615 9.56 12.83 2.06
C ILE A 615 8.98 11.51 1.54
N LYS A 616 9.29 10.40 2.22
CA LYS A 616 8.73 9.07 1.91
C LYS A 616 7.23 8.98 2.12
N THR A 617 6.59 8.21 1.24
CA THR A 617 5.13 8.05 1.20
C THR A 617 4.67 6.59 1.10
N PRO A 618 4.99 5.75 2.10
CA PRO A 618 4.59 4.35 2.07
C PRO A 618 3.06 4.23 2.18
N ALA A 619 2.46 3.33 1.40
CA ALA A 619 1.03 3.04 1.41
C ALA A 619 0.71 1.98 2.48
N LEU A 620 0.99 2.29 3.75
CA LEU A 620 0.88 1.34 4.86
C LEU A 620 -0.50 0.67 4.92
N PHE A 621 -1.58 1.43 4.75
CA PHE A 621 -2.96 0.96 4.86
C PHE A 621 -3.55 0.39 3.56
N ASN A 622 -2.78 0.35 2.46
CA ASN A 622 -3.28 -0.05 1.14
C ASN A 622 -2.39 -1.10 0.46
N PRO A 623 -2.68 -2.40 0.60
CA PRO A 623 -1.91 -3.47 -0.04
C PRO A 623 -2.12 -3.60 -1.56
N TYR A 624 -3.01 -2.82 -2.15
CA TYR A 624 -3.37 -2.97 -3.56
C TYR A 624 -2.66 -2.01 -4.48
N ALA A 625 -1.93 -1.02 -3.96
CA ALA A 625 -1.20 -0.07 -4.80
C ALA A 625 -0.10 -0.78 -5.62
N GLU A 626 0.75 -1.57 -4.96
CA GLU A 626 1.79 -2.38 -5.60
C GLU A 626 1.22 -3.48 -6.51
N ARG A 627 0.21 -4.23 -6.04
CA ARG A 627 -0.42 -5.34 -6.79
C ARG A 627 -1.05 -4.88 -8.09
N THR A 628 -1.66 -3.69 -8.09
CA THR A 628 -2.32 -3.15 -9.29
C THR A 628 -1.34 -2.49 -10.24
N ALA A 629 -0.28 -1.85 -9.73
CA ALA A 629 0.79 -1.30 -10.54
C ALA A 629 1.54 -2.39 -11.31
N CYS A 630 1.81 -3.51 -10.66
CA CYS A 630 2.47 -4.68 -11.26
C CYS A 630 1.51 -5.64 -11.99
N LYS A 631 0.21 -5.30 -12.12
CA LYS A 631 -0.82 -6.11 -12.80
C LYS A 631 -0.99 -7.54 -12.23
N VAL A 632 -0.64 -7.74 -10.97
CA VAL A 632 -0.85 -9.00 -10.25
C VAL A 632 -2.33 -9.21 -9.93
N TYR A 633 -3.06 -8.11 -9.70
CA TYR A 633 -4.50 -8.13 -9.44
C TYR A 633 -5.27 -7.26 -10.45
N ASP A 634 -6.27 -7.85 -11.13
CA ASP A 634 -7.25 -7.12 -11.96
C ASP A 634 -8.59 -6.94 -11.21
N PRO A 635 -8.93 -5.71 -10.76
CA PRO A 635 -10.19 -5.44 -10.08
C PRO A 635 -11.43 -5.60 -10.96
N TRP A 636 -11.30 -5.62 -12.29
CA TRP A 636 -12.41 -5.76 -13.23
C TRP A 636 -12.67 -7.20 -13.66
N PHE A 637 -11.75 -8.13 -13.38
CA PHE A 637 -11.81 -9.49 -13.87
C PHE A 637 -13.14 -10.19 -13.51
N LYS A 638 -13.59 -10.07 -12.24
CA LYS A 638 -14.83 -10.69 -11.81
C LYS A 638 -16.05 -10.16 -12.58
N THR A 639 -16.09 -8.85 -12.80
CA THR A 639 -17.15 -8.20 -13.59
C THR A 639 -17.14 -8.69 -15.03
N LYS A 640 -15.96 -8.75 -15.67
CA LYS A 640 -15.79 -9.30 -17.02
C LYS A 640 -16.23 -10.77 -17.09
N SER A 641 -15.80 -11.60 -16.14
CA SER A 641 -16.16 -13.02 -16.06
C SER A 641 -17.66 -13.23 -15.86
N VAL A 642 -18.33 -12.42 -15.04
CA VAL A 642 -19.80 -12.50 -14.85
C VAL A 642 -20.54 -12.11 -16.13
N LEU A 643 -20.10 -11.05 -16.82
CA LEU A 643 -20.69 -10.64 -18.11
C LEU A 643 -20.41 -11.67 -19.22
N PHE A 644 -19.20 -12.21 -19.28
CA PHE A 644 -18.85 -13.27 -20.22
C PHE A 644 -19.73 -14.49 -20.01
N ASN A 645 -19.86 -14.97 -18.76
CA ASN A 645 -20.72 -16.10 -18.41
C ASN A 645 -22.20 -15.84 -18.74
N LEU A 646 -22.68 -14.60 -18.61
CA LEU A 646 -24.03 -14.22 -19.04
C LEU A 646 -24.20 -14.41 -20.56
N PHE A 647 -23.28 -13.87 -21.37
CA PHE A 647 -23.34 -14.00 -22.82
C PHE A 647 -23.21 -15.46 -23.26
N THR A 648 -22.33 -16.26 -22.63
CA THR A 648 -22.17 -17.67 -22.96
C THR A 648 -23.42 -18.48 -22.62
N ASP A 649 -24.03 -18.25 -21.45
CA ASP A 649 -25.26 -18.94 -21.04
C ASP A 649 -26.45 -18.50 -21.94
N MET A 650 -26.51 -17.24 -22.38
CA MET A 650 -27.48 -16.78 -23.38
C MET A 650 -27.28 -17.40 -24.77
N SER A 651 -26.03 -17.51 -25.23
CA SER A 651 -25.72 -18.21 -26.48
C SER A 651 -26.07 -19.69 -26.41
N GLN A 652 -25.82 -20.34 -25.27
CA GLN A 652 -26.27 -21.72 -25.04
C GLN A 652 -27.79 -21.84 -25.04
N ALA A 653 -28.51 -20.89 -24.42
CA ALA A 653 -29.97 -20.87 -24.47
C ALA A 653 -30.50 -20.80 -25.92
N ALA A 654 -29.90 -19.95 -26.76
CA ALA A 654 -30.25 -19.85 -28.17
C ALA A 654 -29.91 -21.14 -28.96
N LEU A 655 -28.73 -21.72 -28.74
CA LEU A 655 -28.31 -22.98 -29.37
C LEU A 655 -29.17 -24.16 -28.93
N SER A 656 -29.64 -24.18 -27.68
CA SER A 656 -30.49 -25.26 -27.17
C SER A 656 -31.85 -25.35 -27.87
N VAL A 657 -32.30 -24.28 -28.53
CA VAL A 657 -33.48 -24.31 -29.41
C VAL A 657 -33.20 -25.11 -30.70
N ALA A 658 -31.98 -25.02 -31.24
CA ALA A 658 -31.59 -25.66 -32.50
C ALA A 658 -31.00 -27.06 -32.31
N THR A 659 -30.34 -27.33 -31.17
CA THR A 659 -29.78 -28.64 -30.80
C THR A 659 -30.23 -29.02 -29.39
N PRO A 660 -31.39 -29.67 -29.22
CA PRO A 660 -31.88 -30.08 -27.91
C PRO A 660 -30.94 -31.11 -27.26
N GLY A 661 -30.26 -30.70 -26.20
CA GLY A 661 -29.74 -31.58 -25.15
C GLY A 661 -28.43 -32.35 -25.36
N VAL A 662 -27.96 -32.63 -26.58
CA VAL A 662 -26.89 -33.63 -26.76
C VAL A 662 -25.46 -33.09 -26.58
N ILE A 663 -25.17 -31.86 -27.00
CA ILE A 663 -23.80 -31.29 -26.94
C ILE A 663 -23.90 -29.81 -26.55
N TYR A 664 -23.17 -29.39 -25.51
CA TYR A 664 -23.01 -27.98 -25.17
C TYR A 664 -21.56 -27.64 -24.86
N GLY A 665 -21.11 -26.47 -25.35
CA GLY A 665 -19.78 -25.94 -25.06
C GLY A 665 -19.85 -25.03 -23.85
N ARG A 666 -19.16 -25.37 -22.76
CA ARG A 666 -18.96 -24.49 -21.61
C ARG A 666 -17.71 -23.64 -21.82
N LEU A 667 -17.93 -22.36 -22.00
CA LEU A 667 -16.89 -21.34 -22.08
C LEU A 667 -16.77 -20.67 -20.71
N ASP A 668 -15.55 -20.55 -20.20
CA ASP A 668 -15.26 -19.80 -18.96
C ASP A 668 -14.02 -18.93 -19.18
N LEU A 669 -13.92 -17.83 -18.45
CA LEU A 669 -12.80 -16.89 -18.57
C LEU A 669 -11.75 -17.20 -17.50
N GLN A 670 -10.49 -17.39 -17.89
CA GLN A 670 -9.38 -17.52 -16.96
C GLN A 670 -8.79 -16.14 -16.64
N PRO A 671 -8.51 -15.81 -15.35
CA PRO A 671 -7.76 -14.61 -15.05
C PRO A 671 -6.37 -14.73 -15.65
N GLY A 672 -5.89 -13.66 -16.27
CA GLY A 672 -4.48 -13.56 -16.58
C GLY A 672 -3.67 -13.47 -15.29
N LYS A 673 -2.41 -13.90 -15.36
CA LYS A 673 -1.50 -13.95 -14.22
C LYS A 673 -0.13 -13.44 -14.64
N VAL A 674 0.56 -12.79 -13.71
CA VAL A 674 1.98 -12.52 -13.87
C VAL A 674 2.72 -13.85 -13.70
N THR A 675 3.55 -14.21 -14.66
CA THR A 675 4.29 -15.49 -14.69
C THR A 675 5.74 -15.32 -14.27
N SER A 676 6.30 -14.12 -14.40
CA SER A 676 7.68 -13.83 -14.01
C SER A 676 7.89 -12.34 -13.75
N PHE A 677 8.73 -12.04 -12.76
CA PHE A 677 9.29 -10.72 -12.45
C PHE A 677 10.80 -10.75 -12.68
N ASN A 678 11.22 -10.55 -13.93
CA ASN A 678 12.64 -10.46 -14.21
C ASN A 678 13.18 -9.12 -13.73
N GLN A 679 14.16 -9.18 -12.83
CA GLN A 679 14.87 -8.00 -12.32
C GLN A 679 15.78 -7.46 -13.42
N LEU A 680 15.69 -6.16 -13.67
CA LEU A 680 16.52 -5.43 -14.61
C LEU A 680 16.99 -4.14 -13.95
N VAL A 681 18.12 -3.60 -14.37
CA VAL A 681 18.56 -2.27 -13.94
C VAL A 681 18.29 -1.26 -15.04
N LYS A 682 17.48 -0.23 -14.73
CA LYS A 682 17.21 0.92 -15.61
C LYS A 682 17.58 2.19 -14.88
N ASP A 683 18.42 3.02 -15.49
CA ASP A 683 18.91 4.27 -14.91
C ASP A 683 19.51 4.08 -13.48
N GLY A 684 20.28 3.00 -13.28
CA GLY A 684 20.92 2.68 -11.99
C GLY A 684 19.99 2.09 -10.92
N ARG A 685 18.69 1.98 -11.19
CA ARG A 685 17.66 1.49 -10.26
C ARG A 685 17.08 0.16 -10.68
N ILE A 686 16.57 -0.60 -9.70
CA ILE A 686 15.92 -1.88 -9.95
C ILE A 686 14.53 -1.64 -10.57
N SER A 687 14.30 -2.24 -11.72
CA SER A 687 13.05 -2.27 -12.44
C SER A 687 12.65 -3.72 -12.69
N TYR A 688 11.37 -3.96 -12.95
CA TYR A 688 10.87 -5.29 -13.24
C TYR A 688 10.29 -5.35 -14.65
N ASP A 689 10.70 -6.35 -15.41
CA ASP A 689 9.99 -6.76 -16.61
C ASP A 689 9.02 -7.88 -16.25
N THR A 690 7.73 -7.56 -16.35
CA THR A 690 6.65 -8.46 -15.96
C THR A 690 6.20 -9.25 -17.18
N ARG A 691 6.44 -10.57 -17.17
CA ARG A 691 5.81 -11.47 -18.15
C ARG A 691 4.39 -11.76 -17.70
N TYR A 692 3.45 -11.56 -18.60
CA TYR A 692 2.03 -11.68 -18.31
C TYR A 692 1.37 -12.67 -19.24
N ASP A 693 0.74 -13.67 -18.64
CA ASP A 693 -0.13 -14.58 -19.35
C ASP A 693 -1.51 -13.93 -19.49
N LYS A 694 -1.91 -13.65 -20.74
CA LYS A 694 -3.18 -12.95 -21.01
C LYS A 694 -4.38 -13.76 -20.54
N GLU A 695 -5.48 -13.06 -20.25
CA GLU A 695 -6.80 -13.69 -20.05
C GLU A 695 -7.09 -14.60 -21.25
N LYS A 696 -7.35 -15.89 -20.99
CA LYS A 696 -7.64 -16.89 -22.02
C LYS A 696 -9.06 -17.41 -21.81
N ILE A 697 -9.81 -17.56 -22.90
CA ILE A 697 -11.09 -18.26 -22.88
C ILE A 697 -10.77 -19.75 -22.82
N THR A 698 -11.33 -20.43 -21.83
CA THR A 698 -11.25 -21.88 -21.75
C THR A 698 -12.55 -22.49 -22.19
N ALA A 699 -12.46 -23.30 -23.24
CA ALA A 699 -13.56 -24.07 -23.77
C ALA A 699 -13.50 -25.49 -23.20
N SER A 700 -14.65 -25.97 -22.76
CA SER A 700 -14.88 -27.38 -22.47
C SER A 700 -16.10 -27.82 -23.28
N LEU A 701 -15.98 -28.97 -23.95
CA LEU A 701 -17.08 -29.57 -24.66
C LEU A 701 -17.68 -30.63 -23.76
N ALA A 702 -18.97 -30.55 -23.48
CA ALA A 702 -19.71 -31.57 -22.77
C ALA A 702 -20.77 -32.16 -23.70
N ALA A 703 -20.77 -33.49 -23.82
CA ALA A 703 -21.84 -34.24 -24.45
C ALA A 703 -22.66 -34.90 -23.35
N ASP A 704 -23.94 -34.55 -23.24
CA ASP A 704 -24.88 -35.13 -22.27
C ASP A 704 -25.73 -36.18 -22.99
N PHE A 705 -25.62 -37.43 -22.53
CA PHE A 705 -26.36 -38.55 -23.08
C PHE A 705 -27.69 -38.80 -22.37
N GLY A 706 -28.02 -38.07 -21.30
CA GLY A 706 -29.33 -38.16 -20.63
C GLY A 706 -30.54 -38.00 -21.54
N PRO A 707 -30.54 -37.01 -22.45
CA PRO A 707 -31.52 -36.85 -23.51
C PRO A 707 -31.74 -38.13 -24.36
N LEU A 708 -30.64 -38.79 -24.76
CA LEU A 708 -30.67 -39.96 -25.67
C LEU A 708 -30.88 -41.31 -24.96
N LEU A 709 -30.38 -41.47 -23.74
CA LEU A 709 -30.29 -42.74 -23.02
C LEU A 709 -31.16 -42.80 -21.77
N GLY A 710 -31.83 -41.70 -21.39
CA GLY A 710 -32.66 -41.60 -20.18
C GLY A 710 -31.87 -41.65 -18.86
N VAL A 711 -30.53 -41.61 -18.93
CA VAL A 711 -29.61 -41.68 -17.77
C VAL A 711 -28.68 -40.48 -17.78
N PRO A 712 -28.54 -39.71 -16.67
CA PRO A 712 -27.83 -38.43 -16.65
C PRO A 712 -26.30 -38.63 -16.66
N CYS A 713 -25.79 -39.11 -17.79
CA CYS A 713 -24.40 -39.41 -18.04
C CYS A 713 -23.84 -38.42 -19.07
N MET A 714 -22.71 -37.81 -18.75
CA MET A 714 -22.01 -36.90 -19.65
C MET A 714 -20.55 -37.30 -19.83
N VAL A 715 -20.05 -37.02 -21.03
CA VAL A 715 -18.63 -37.03 -21.35
C VAL A 715 -18.20 -35.60 -21.57
N SER A 716 -17.10 -35.19 -20.94
CA SER A 716 -16.55 -33.85 -21.12
C SER A 716 -15.08 -33.91 -21.48
N VAL A 717 -14.69 -33.11 -22.46
CA VAL A 717 -13.30 -32.86 -22.79
C VAL A 717 -12.99 -31.41 -22.44
N SER A 718 -11.96 -31.19 -21.64
CA SER A 718 -11.46 -29.86 -21.28
C SER A 718 -9.99 -29.74 -21.65
N GLY A 719 -9.59 -28.58 -22.19
CA GLY A 719 -8.18 -28.25 -22.41
C GLY A 719 -7.42 -27.88 -21.13
N ARG A 720 -7.73 -28.52 -19.99
CA ARG A 720 -7.09 -28.33 -18.68
C ARG A 720 -6.95 -29.66 -17.98
N ALA A 721 -5.95 -29.79 -17.12
CA ALA A 721 -5.81 -30.95 -16.24
C ALA A 721 -6.91 -31.05 -15.18
N ASN A 722 -7.45 -29.94 -14.64
CA ASN A 722 -8.47 -30.00 -13.59
C ASN A 722 -9.81 -30.62 -14.03
N SER A 723 -10.45 -31.37 -13.14
CA SER A 723 -11.78 -31.93 -13.38
C SER A 723 -12.81 -30.82 -13.64
N PRO A 724 -13.50 -30.80 -14.79
CA PRO A 724 -14.56 -29.82 -15.07
C PRO A 724 -15.83 -30.02 -14.21
N TYR A 725 -15.81 -30.98 -13.28
CA TYR A 725 -16.97 -31.51 -12.57
C TYR A 725 -17.10 -31.09 -11.10
N ASP A 726 -16.34 -30.10 -10.63
CA ASP A 726 -16.28 -29.69 -9.22
C ASP A 726 -17.45 -28.86 -8.69
N ASN A 727 -18.57 -28.75 -9.41
CA ASN A 727 -19.73 -28.00 -8.94
C ASN A 727 -21.02 -28.84 -8.95
N TYR A 728 -21.62 -28.96 -7.75
CA TYR A 728 -22.93 -29.53 -7.39
C TYR A 728 -23.15 -31.01 -7.75
N ARG A 729 -22.88 -31.88 -6.77
CA ARG A 729 -23.20 -33.32 -6.79
C ARG A 729 -24.15 -33.63 -5.64
N PHE A 730 -25.14 -34.49 -5.86
CA PHE A 730 -25.83 -35.16 -4.76
C PHE A 730 -24.92 -36.26 -4.23
N SER A 731 -24.50 -36.12 -2.96
CA SER A 731 -23.63 -37.09 -2.30
C SER A 731 -24.30 -38.47 -2.26
N GLY A 732 -23.57 -39.52 -2.67
CA GLY A 732 -24.03 -40.92 -2.62
C GLY A 732 -24.66 -41.51 -3.89
N VAL A 733 -24.91 -40.72 -4.96
CA VAL A 733 -25.60 -41.19 -6.19
C VAL A 733 -24.84 -40.82 -7.48
N SER A 734 -23.60 -40.34 -7.38
CA SER A 734 -22.79 -39.88 -8.52
C SER A 734 -21.53 -40.72 -8.67
N VAL A 735 -21.25 -41.22 -9.87
CA VAL A 735 -20.02 -41.95 -10.21
C VAL A 735 -19.36 -41.26 -11.41
N GLY A 736 -18.05 -41.04 -11.35
CA GLY A 736 -17.31 -40.48 -12.47
C GLY A 736 -15.82 -40.78 -12.39
N ALA A 737 -15.17 -40.81 -13.55
CA ALA A 737 -13.74 -40.99 -13.72
C ALA A 737 -13.21 -39.88 -14.63
N CYS A 738 -12.02 -39.39 -14.34
CA CYS A 738 -11.30 -38.41 -15.14
C CYS A 738 -9.93 -38.97 -15.47
N ASN A 739 -9.54 -38.90 -16.74
CA ASN A 739 -8.15 -39.03 -17.16
C ASN A 739 -7.59 -37.62 -17.36
N GLN A 740 -6.40 -37.36 -16.83
CA GLN A 740 -5.74 -36.06 -16.87
C GLN A 740 -4.32 -36.27 -17.40
N SER A 741 -3.92 -35.54 -18.45
CA SER A 741 -2.51 -35.48 -18.83
C SER A 741 -1.88 -34.20 -18.27
N GLU A 742 -1.02 -34.36 -17.27
CA GLU A 742 -0.16 -33.29 -16.75
C GLU A 742 1.29 -33.58 -17.13
N ASP A 743 1.80 -32.88 -18.15
CA ASP A 743 3.25 -32.68 -18.30
C ASP A 743 3.63 -31.48 -17.44
N SER A 744 3.75 -31.70 -16.12
CA SER A 744 4.06 -30.67 -15.13
C SER A 744 5.53 -30.69 -14.72
N ASN A 745 6.43 -30.62 -15.70
CA ASN A 745 7.81 -30.20 -15.42
C ASN A 745 7.86 -28.66 -15.45
N LEU A 746 7.60 -28.07 -14.29
CA LEU A 746 7.82 -26.64 -14.05
C LEU A 746 9.33 -26.39 -14.05
N ASN A 747 9.86 -25.82 -15.13
CA ASN A 747 11.22 -25.30 -15.15
C ASN A 747 11.24 -24.00 -14.33
N VAL A 748 11.40 -24.14 -13.02
CA VAL A 748 11.56 -23.02 -12.09
C VAL A 748 13.03 -22.64 -12.06
N ARG A 749 13.38 -21.51 -12.70
CA ARG A 749 14.74 -20.96 -12.63
C ARG A 749 14.94 -20.16 -11.36
N THR A 750 13.89 -19.50 -10.86
CA THR A 750 13.79 -18.88 -9.52
C THR A 750 12.33 -18.82 -9.08
N ALA A 751 12.05 -18.54 -7.80
CA ALA A 751 10.69 -18.28 -7.31
C ALA A 751 9.97 -17.17 -8.12
N SER A 752 10.75 -16.21 -8.63
CA SER A 752 10.30 -15.09 -9.45
C SER A 752 10.36 -15.32 -10.97
N ASP A 753 10.91 -16.44 -11.46
CA ASP A 753 11.08 -16.73 -12.90
C ASP A 753 10.74 -18.20 -13.20
N MET A 754 9.52 -18.41 -13.68
CA MET A 754 8.99 -19.70 -14.09
C MET A 754 8.89 -19.74 -15.62
N ASP A 755 9.49 -20.74 -16.27
CA ASP A 755 9.31 -20.94 -17.71
C ASP A 755 7.86 -21.37 -18.00
N ASP A 756 7.33 -20.93 -19.14
CA ASP A 756 6.00 -21.34 -19.60
C ASP A 756 6.00 -22.85 -19.84
N ASN A 757 5.21 -23.60 -19.06
CA ASN A 757 4.99 -25.02 -19.35
C ASN A 757 4.49 -25.18 -20.79
N ALA A 758 5.03 -26.16 -21.52
CA ALA A 758 4.52 -26.52 -22.83
C ALA A 758 3.06 -26.97 -22.69
N THR A 759 2.12 -26.07 -22.96
CA THR A 759 0.70 -26.28 -22.72
C THR A 759 0.10 -27.27 -23.71
N ARG A 760 0.05 -28.55 -23.34
CA ARG A 760 -0.96 -29.52 -23.79
C ARG A 760 -1.47 -30.33 -22.59
N SER A 761 -2.08 -29.63 -21.64
CA SER A 761 -2.90 -30.32 -20.63
C SER A 761 -4.31 -30.48 -21.17
N HIS A 762 -4.85 -31.69 -21.06
CA HIS A 762 -6.26 -31.96 -21.31
C HIS A 762 -6.78 -32.93 -20.26
N SER A 763 -8.08 -32.83 -19.98
CA SER A 763 -8.80 -33.80 -19.18
C SER A 763 -9.98 -34.32 -19.96
N GLU A 764 -10.12 -35.63 -19.90
CA GLU A 764 -11.25 -36.37 -20.46
C GLU A 764 -11.95 -37.02 -19.29
N CYS A 765 -13.18 -36.59 -19.05
CA CYS A 765 -13.92 -37.05 -17.89
C CYS A 765 -15.27 -37.62 -18.31
N ILE A 766 -15.62 -38.77 -17.76
CA ILE A 766 -16.93 -39.40 -17.88
C ILE A 766 -17.59 -39.37 -16.51
N SER A 767 -18.81 -38.85 -16.43
CA SER A 767 -19.56 -38.87 -15.17
C SER A 767 -21.03 -39.14 -15.40
N CYS A 768 -21.59 -40.04 -14.59
CA CYS A 768 -23.03 -40.25 -14.46
C CYS A 768 -23.45 -39.65 -13.12
N ARG A 769 -24.15 -38.51 -13.16
CA ARG A 769 -24.49 -37.72 -11.98
C ARG A 769 -25.85 -37.05 -12.14
N LEU A 770 -26.64 -37.05 -11.07
CA LEU A 770 -27.80 -36.19 -10.97
C LEU A 770 -27.31 -34.77 -10.65
N ASN A 771 -27.47 -33.86 -11.59
CA ASN A 771 -27.32 -32.42 -11.36
C ASN A 771 -28.44 -31.68 -12.12
N PHE A 772 -28.71 -30.43 -11.74
CA PHE A 772 -29.79 -29.66 -12.37
C PHE A 772 -29.59 -29.44 -13.88
N GLU A 773 -28.35 -29.40 -14.36
CA GLU A 773 -28.01 -29.20 -15.77
C GLU A 773 -28.39 -30.42 -16.62
N SER A 774 -28.01 -31.62 -16.17
CA SER A 774 -28.32 -32.90 -16.81
C SER A 774 -29.78 -33.31 -16.66
N VAL A 775 -30.43 -32.96 -15.54
CA VAL A 775 -31.89 -33.13 -15.39
C VAL A 775 -32.65 -32.20 -16.32
N ALA A 776 -32.29 -30.91 -16.40
CA ALA A 776 -32.92 -29.98 -17.32
C ALA A 776 -32.71 -30.40 -18.78
N SER A 777 -31.50 -30.85 -19.12
CA SER A 777 -31.19 -31.41 -20.45
C SER A 777 -32.03 -32.65 -20.75
N SER A 778 -32.10 -33.62 -19.84
CA SER A 778 -32.93 -34.84 -20.02
C SER A 778 -34.42 -34.53 -20.18
N LEU A 779 -34.92 -33.47 -19.52
CA LEU A 779 -36.31 -33.01 -19.62
C LEU A 779 -36.61 -32.22 -20.91
N THR A 780 -35.59 -31.79 -21.69
CA THR A 780 -35.82 -31.16 -23.00
C THR A 780 -36.47 -32.09 -24.01
N HIS A 781 -36.37 -33.42 -23.83
CA HIS A 781 -37.11 -34.40 -24.63
C HIS A 781 -38.63 -34.35 -24.38
N LEU A 782 -39.06 -33.84 -23.23
CA LEU A 782 -40.48 -33.73 -22.86
C LEU A 782 -41.05 -32.35 -23.22
N SER A 783 -40.23 -31.31 -23.29
CA SER A 783 -40.62 -29.98 -23.78
C SER A 783 -39.40 -29.19 -24.28
N SER A 784 -39.49 -28.68 -25.51
CA SER A 784 -38.45 -27.87 -26.16
C SER A 784 -38.19 -26.53 -25.46
N GLU A 785 -39.08 -26.07 -24.57
CA GLU A 785 -38.94 -24.81 -23.84
C GLU A 785 -38.11 -24.94 -22.55
N VAL A 786 -37.92 -26.16 -22.02
CA VAL A 786 -37.27 -26.39 -20.72
C VAL A 786 -35.78 -26.04 -20.75
N GLY A 787 -35.09 -26.37 -21.83
CA GLY A 787 -33.66 -26.11 -22.01
C GLY A 787 -33.35 -24.61 -22.08
N PRO A 788 -33.92 -23.87 -23.04
CA PRO A 788 -33.75 -22.42 -23.15
C PRO A 788 -34.14 -21.69 -21.86
N SER A 789 -35.24 -22.08 -21.20
CA SER A 789 -35.69 -21.48 -19.94
C SER A 789 -34.70 -21.72 -18.79
N PHE A 790 -34.12 -22.92 -18.70
CA PHE A 790 -33.12 -23.25 -17.69
C PHE A 790 -31.83 -22.43 -17.88
N PHE A 791 -31.28 -22.38 -19.10
CA PHE A 791 -30.06 -21.61 -19.37
C PHE A 791 -30.28 -20.10 -19.16
N LEU A 792 -31.46 -19.58 -19.52
CA LEU A 792 -31.82 -18.18 -19.27
C LEU A 792 -31.98 -17.88 -17.77
N PHE A 793 -32.65 -18.77 -17.02
CA PHE A 793 -32.74 -18.65 -15.56
C PHE A 793 -31.36 -18.75 -14.89
N ARG A 794 -30.52 -19.70 -15.33
CA ARG A 794 -29.14 -19.86 -14.86
C ARG A 794 -28.31 -18.60 -15.15
N ALA A 795 -28.44 -18.01 -16.33
CA ALA A 795 -27.77 -16.77 -16.70
C ALA A 795 -28.17 -15.62 -15.76
N ILE A 796 -29.48 -15.44 -15.52
CA ILE A 796 -29.98 -14.41 -14.59
C ILE A 796 -29.54 -14.70 -13.15
N TYR A 797 -29.62 -15.95 -12.69
CA TYR A 797 -29.21 -16.34 -11.34
C TYR A 797 -27.70 -16.16 -11.11
N ARG A 798 -26.87 -16.55 -12.08
CA ARG A 798 -25.41 -16.33 -12.03
C ARG A 798 -25.05 -14.86 -12.11
N LEU A 799 -25.74 -14.08 -12.94
CA LEU A 799 -25.57 -12.63 -12.96
C LEU A 799 -25.93 -12.03 -11.60
N TYR A 800 -27.07 -12.42 -11.02
CA TYR A 800 -27.51 -11.95 -9.71
C TYR A 800 -26.56 -12.32 -8.58
N LYS A 801 -26.15 -13.60 -8.51
CA LYS A 801 -25.19 -14.10 -7.50
C LYS A 801 -23.80 -13.50 -7.71
N GLY A 802 -23.37 -13.40 -8.96
CA GLY A 802 -22.10 -12.82 -9.38
C GLY A 802 -22.01 -11.35 -8.97
N LEU A 803 -23.01 -10.53 -9.34
CA LEU A 803 -23.09 -9.12 -8.96
C LEU A 803 -23.15 -8.92 -7.44
N LYS A 804 -23.58 -9.91 -6.66
CA LYS A 804 -23.60 -9.86 -5.19
C LYS A 804 -22.27 -10.19 -4.52
N ASP A 805 -21.19 -10.47 -5.26
CA ASP A 805 -19.86 -10.69 -4.67
C ASP A 805 -19.46 -9.46 -3.82
N PRO A 806 -19.21 -9.65 -2.51
CA PRO A 806 -18.90 -8.55 -1.60
C PRO A 806 -17.46 -8.07 -1.71
N HIS A 807 -16.54 -8.83 -2.31
CA HIS A 807 -15.11 -8.54 -2.31
C HIS A 807 -14.58 -8.15 -3.71
N ASN A 808 -14.94 -8.92 -4.74
CA ASN A 808 -14.30 -8.85 -6.05
C ASN A 808 -15.05 -7.99 -7.09
N ILE A 809 -16.18 -7.41 -6.71
CA ILE A 809 -16.89 -6.42 -7.52
C ILE A 809 -16.73 -5.06 -6.85
N PRO A 810 -16.20 -4.03 -7.55
CA PRO A 810 -15.94 -2.73 -6.94
C PRO A 810 -17.18 -2.13 -6.27
N ARG A 811 -17.08 -1.85 -4.96
CA ARG A 811 -18.10 -1.19 -4.14
C ARG A 811 -17.43 -0.20 -3.18
N SER A 812 -17.96 1.01 -3.15
CA SER A 812 -17.63 2.03 -2.15
C SER A 812 -18.87 2.40 -1.33
N TRP A 813 -18.62 2.86 -0.11
CA TRP A 813 -19.58 3.50 0.77
C TRP A 813 -18.93 4.74 1.36
N GLU A 814 -19.74 5.75 1.66
CA GLU A 814 -19.28 7.00 2.21
C GLU A 814 -20.10 7.31 3.45
N THR A 815 -19.48 7.81 4.51
CA THR A 815 -20.18 8.07 5.77
C THR A 815 -19.67 9.36 6.36
N ASN A 816 -20.61 10.30 6.60
CA ASN A 816 -20.31 11.55 7.26
C ASN A 816 -20.48 11.38 8.79
N PRO A 817 -19.41 11.48 9.60
CA PRO A 817 -19.49 11.31 11.05
C PRO A 817 -20.50 12.25 11.73
N ASN A 818 -20.63 13.48 11.23
CA ASN A 818 -21.56 14.47 11.77
C ASN A 818 -23.02 14.06 11.54
N PHE A 819 -23.37 13.54 10.36
CA PHE A 819 -24.75 13.09 10.09
C PHE A 819 -25.11 11.81 10.85
N VAL A 820 -24.12 10.95 11.10
CA VAL A 820 -24.30 9.73 11.89
C VAL A 820 -24.50 10.08 13.38
N SER A 821 -23.71 11.00 13.92
CA SER A 821 -23.86 11.45 15.32
C SER A 821 -25.16 12.23 15.53
N GLU A 822 -25.57 13.07 14.58
CA GLU A 822 -26.87 13.75 14.55
C GLU A 822 -28.03 12.75 14.60
N THR A 823 -27.99 11.72 13.74
CA THR A 823 -29.02 10.67 13.71
C THR A 823 -29.07 9.89 15.01
N TYR A 824 -27.92 9.53 15.58
CA TYR A 824 -27.85 8.80 16.86
C TYR A 824 -28.40 9.64 18.02
N ARG A 825 -28.10 10.94 18.08
CA ARG A 825 -28.69 11.85 19.09
C ARG A 825 -30.20 11.96 18.96
N ARG A 826 -30.72 12.01 17.73
CA ARG A 826 -32.17 12.12 17.46
C ARG A 826 -32.94 10.89 17.93
N PHE A 827 -32.40 9.69 17.74
CA PHE A 827 -33.14 8.44 17.94
C PHE A 827 -32.63 7.57 19.10
N GLY A 828 -31.50 7.91 19.74
CA GLY A 828 -30.83 7.09 20.76
C GLY A 828 -30.11 5.83 20.22
N GLU A 829 -30.46 5.40 19.01
CA GLU A 829 -29.84 4.33 18.23
C GLU A 829 -29.85 4.69 16.74
N ILE A 830 -29.19 3.91 15.88
CA ILE A 830 -29.32 4.11 14.42
C ILE A 830 -30.48 3.25 13.88
N PRO A 831 -31.62 3.83 13.43
CA PRO A 831 -32.72 3.04 12.89
C PRO A 831 -32.31 2.27 11.64
N LYS A 832 -32.82 1.04 11.46
CA LYS A 832 -32.52 0.21 10.26
C LYS A 832 -32.83 0.94 8.95
N LYS A 833 -33.87 1.78 8.93
CA LYS A 833 -34.24 2.61 7.76
C LYS A 833 -33.18 3.65 7.40
N CYS A 834 -32.42 4.15 8.37
CA CYS A 834 -31.39 5.18 8.20
C CYS A 834 -30.07 4.64 7.65
N VAL A 835 -29.77 3.36 7.88
CA VAL A 835 -28.48 2.75 7.51
C VAL A 835 -28.15 3.00 6.05
N ARG A 836 -29.12 2.87 5.14
CA ARG A 836 -28.88 3.03 3.70
C ARG A 836 -28.52 4.45 3.28
N SER A 837 -29.10 5.47 3.92
CA SER A 837 -28.77 6.88 3.66
C SER A 837 -27.42 7.25 4.27
N LEU A 838 -27.18 6.82 5.51
CA LEU A 838 -25.93 7.13 6.22
C LEU A 838 -24.68 6.53 5.56
N ILE A 839 -24.78 5.32 4.99
CA ILE A 839 -23.67 4.71 4.23
C ILE A 839 -23.46 5.31 2.83
N LYS A 840 -24.24 6.31 2.46
CA LYS A 840 -24.03 7.14 1.26
C LYS A 840 -23.56 8.56 1.61
N GLY A 841 -23.30 8.84 2.89
CA GLY A 841 -22.97 10.19 3.35
C GLY A 841 -24.18 11.14 3.37
N GLU A 842 -25.39 10.62 3.23
CA GLU A 842 -26.63 11.40 3.23
C GLU A 842 -27.22 11.47 4.66
N ARG A 843 -27.90 12.56 5.02
CA ARG A 843 -28.61 12.67 6.30
C ARG A 843 -29.75 11.66 6.39
N CYS A 844 -30.01 11.11 7.58
CA CYS A 844 -31.23 10.32 7.77
C CYS A 844 -32.43 11.24 8.04
N LEU A 845 -33.27 11.42 7.02
CA LEU A 845 -34.47 12.24 7.09
C LEU A 845 -35.72 11.35 6.99
N GLU A 846 -36.81 11.74 7.66
CA GLU A 846 -37.99 10.91 7.86
C GLU A 846 -38.89 10.87 6.61
N ASN A 847 -38.90 11.93 5.79
CA ASN A 847 -39.63 12.01 4.54
C ASN A 847 -38.99 13.00 3.53
N SER A 848 -39.44 12.95 2.27
CA SER A 848 -38.97 13.83 1.18
C SER A 848 -39.24 15.33 1.40
N CYS A 849 -40.21 15.68 2.26
CA CYS A 849 -40.41 17.08 2.64
C CYS A 849 -39.28 17.58 3.52
N GLU A 850 -38.85 16.79 4.49
CA GLU A 850 -37.76 17.10 5.40
C GLU A 850 -36.44 17.25 4.63
N GLU A 851 -36.22 16.39 3.62
CA GLU A 851 -35.11 16.47 2.66
C GLU A 851 -35.04 17.80 1.94
N ASN A 852 -36.09 18.15 1.19
CA ASN A 852 -36.12 19.38 0.40
C ASN A 852 -36.11 20.65 1.26
N ILE A 853 -36.62 20.59 2.51
CA ILE A 853 -36.53 21.70 3.45
C ILE A 853 -35.07 21.85 3.92
N SER A 854 -34.44 20.74 4.27
CA SER A 854 -33.08 20.74 4.81
C SER A 854 -32.06 21.22 3.79
N GLU A 855 -32.16 20.77 2.53
CA GLU A 855 -31.29 21.17 1.43
C GLU A 855 -31.39 22.68 1.21
N LYS A 856 -32.62 23.16 1.00
CA LYS A 856 -32.88 24.58 0.71
C LYS A 856 -32.45 25.53 1.83
N LEU A 857 -32.68 25.15 3.10
CA LEU A 857 -32.26 25.99 4.23
C LEU A 857 -30.75 25.90 4.48
N THR A 858 -30.12 24.75 4.28
CA THR A 858 -28.66 24.60 4.48
C THR A 858 -27.86 25.30 3.39
N GLU A 859 -28.40 25.38 2.16
CA GLU A 859 -27.81 26.16 1.06
C GLU A 859 -27.94 27.67 1.29
N GLU A 860 -29.09 28.15 1.76
CA GLU A 860 -29.40 29.57 1.80
C GLU A 860 -29.15 30.25 3.16
N LEU A 861 -29.00 29.49 4.25
CA LEU A 861 -28.81 30.01 5.62
C LEU A 861 -27.51 29.48 6.29
N HIS A 862 -26.90 30.31 7.12
CA HIS A 862 -25.87 29.94 8.08
C HIS A 862 -26.51 29.27 9.31
N GLY A 863 -25.83 28.29 9.90
CA GLY A 863 -26.29 27.51 11.07
C GLY A 863 -26.77 26.10 10.71
N SER A 864 -26.94 25.26 11.74
CA SER A 864 -27.49 23.91 11.64
C SER A 864 -28.99 23.89 11.97
N ILE A 865 -29.72 22.95 11.39
CA ILE A 865 -31.14 22.77 11.68
C ILE A 865 -31.25 22.04 13.02
N GLU A 866 -31.85 22.70 14.01
CA GLU A 866 -32.09 22.13 15.33
C GLU A 866 -33.43 21.43 15.43
N ARG A 867 -34.47 21.88 14.72
CA ARG A 867 -35.79 21.25 14.73
C ARG A 867 -36.61 21.56 13.50
N ILE A 868 -37.24 20.56 12.90
CA ILE A 868 -38.30 20.74 11.89
C ILE A 868 -39.63 20.26 12.47
N THR A 869 -40.58 21.17 12.59
CA THR A 869 -41.95 20.89 13.04
C THR A 869 -42.91 21.13 11.87
N PHE A 870 -43.53 20.07 11.36
CA PHE A 870 -44.52 20.19 10.28
C PHE A 870 -45.83 20.77 10.81
N ALA A 871 -46.26 21.90 10.25
CA ALA A 871 -47.54 22.54 10.54
C ALA A 871 -48.58 22.10 9.49
N GLY A 872 -48.83 20.78 9.42
CA GLY A 872 -49.73 20.17 8.43
C GLY A 872 -49.11 20.04 7.02
N SER A 873 -49.95 19.98 5.98
CA SER A 873 -49.51 19.76 4.58
C SER A 873 -48.95 21.00 3.87
N SER A 874 -49.08 22.20 4.47
CA SER A 874 -48.79 23.48 3.82
C SER A 874 -47.54 24.22 4.33
N GLY A 875 -46.87 23.72 5.37
CA GLY A 875 -45.63 24.33 5.83
C GLY A 875 -44.94 23.62 6.99
N ALA A 876 -43.70 24.03 7.24
CA ALA A 876 -42.87 23.58 8.35
C ALA A 876 -42.27 24.79 9.09
N LEU A 877 -42.10 24.66 10.39
CA LEU A 877 -41.38 25.59 11.25
C LEU A 877 -40.01 24.98 11.57
N VAL A 878 -38.95 25.72 11.28
CA VAL A 878 -37.58 25.24 11.40
C VAL A 878 -36.82 26.08 12.43
N LYS A 879 -36.30 25.44 13.48
CA LYS A 879 -35.36 26.06 14.43
C LYS A 879 -33.95 25.92 13.87
N MET A 880 -33.20 27.02 13.80
CA MET A 880 -31.81 27.07 13.35
C MET A 880 -30.91 27.39 14.56
N SER A 881 -29.70 26.81 14.65
CA SER A 881 -28.79 27.09 15.76
C SER A 881 -28.23 28.52 15.79
N SER A 882 -28.26 29.18 14.64
CA SER A 882 -27.86 30.57 14.46
C SER A 882 -28.97 31.58 14.82
N CYS A 883 -30.14 31.12 15.28
CA CYS A 883 -31.27 31.99 15.62
C CYS A 883 -32.27 31.36 16.58
N GLU A 884 -32.58 32.09 17.66
CA GLU A 884 -33.58 31.65 18.64
C GLU A 884 -35.03 31.59 18.08
N ASN A 885 -35.31 32.29 16.97
CA ASN A 885 -36.65 32.37 16.37
C ASN A 885 -36.82 31.37 15.21
N LEU A 886 -38.01 30.78 15.11
CA LEU A 886 -38.31 29.77 14.09
C LEU A 886 -38.41 30.38 12.67
N VAL A 887 -37.75 29.75 11.70
CA VAL A 887 -37.87 30.01 10.27
C VAL A 887 -39.11 29.28 9.74
N SER A 888 -40.03 30.01 9.10
CA SER A 888 -41.22 29.40 8.49
C SER A 888 -40.92 29.02 7.05
N VAL A 889 -41.18 27.78 6.67
CA VAL A 889 -41.01 27.26 5.30
C VAL A 889 -42.35 26.79 4.75
N ARG A 890 -42.72 27.23 3.54
CA ARG A 890 -43.90 26.67 2.87
C ARG A 890 -43.57 25.36 2.16
N THR A 891 -44.43 24.37 2.29
CA THR A 891 -44.32 23.07 1.62
C THR A 891 -45.54 22.82 0.75
N TYR A 892 -45.35 22.12 -0.36
CA TYR A 892 -46.41 21.66 -1.24
C TYR A 892 -46.25 20.14 -1.41
N SER A 893 -47.02 19.35 -0.67
CA SER A 893 -47.03 17.89 -0.81
C SER A 893 -48.17 17.44 -1.72
N ASN A 894 -47.85 16.69 -2.79
CA ASN A 894 -48.88 16.00 -3.59
C ASN A 894 -48.97 14.53 -3.13
N ALA A 895 -50.13 14.14 -2.61
CA ALA A 895 -50.45 12.75 -2.32
C ALA A 895 -51.10 12.13 -3.57
N THR A 896 -50.31 11.59 -4.47
CA THR A 896 -50.81 10.71 -5.54
C THR A 896 -50.49 9.25 -5.18
N HIS A 897 -51.45 8.36 -5.41
CA HIS A 897 -51.44 6.93 -5.04
C HIS A 897 -50.21 6.17 -5.57
N SER A 898 -49.10 6.25 -4.84
CA SER A 898 -48.03 5.26 -4.67
C SER A 898 -47.10 5.87 -3.61
N ASN A 899 -46.40 5.06 -2.82
CA ASN A 899 -45.65 5.44 -1.61
C ASN A 899 -44.52 6.49 -1.75
N ASN A 900 -44.49 7.31 -2.80
CA ASN A 900 -43.59 8.45 -2.98
C ASN A 900 -44.35 9.76 -2.77
N TYR A 901 -44.36 10.28 -1.55
CA TYR A 901 -44.69 11.68 -1.31
C TYR A 901 -43.68 12.54 -2.08
N SER A 902 -44.12 13.29 -3.08
CA SER A 902 -43.29 14.34 -3.70
C SER A 902 -43.63 15.66 -3.01
N CYS A 903 -42.61 16.31 -2.45
CA CYS A 903 -42.79 17.53 -1.67
C CYS A 903 -41.97 18.67 -2.27
N ARG A 904 -42.62 19.73 -2.73
CA ARG A 904 -41.92 20.90 -3.27
C ARG A 904 -41.81 21.98 -2.21
N VAL A 905 -40.61 22.52 -2.00
CA VAL A 905 -40.39 23.57 -0.99
C VAL A 905 -40.51 24.96 -1.61
N GLY A 906 -41.45 25.73 -1.07
CA GLY A 906 -41.79 27.09 -1.47
C GLY A 906 -40.84 28.15 -0.89
N LYS A 907 -41.37 29.36 -0.69
CA LYS A 907 -40.64 30.45 -0.02
C LYS A 907 -40.51 30.16 1.47
N TYR A 908 -39.36 30.50 2.04
CA TYR A 908 -39.14 30.54 3.49
C TYR A 908 -39.06 31.98 3.99
N THR A 909 -39.44 32.19 5.24
CA THR A 909 -39.45 33.50 5.90
C THR A 909 -38.56 33.43 7.12
N VAL A 910 -37.48 34.21 7.09
CA VAL A 910 -36.55 34.35 8.22
C VAL A 910 -37.06 35.48 9.13
N PRO A 911 -37.14 35.27 10.45
CA PRO A 911 -37.50 36.32 11.40
C PRO A 911 -36.58 37.55 11.27
N LYS A 912 -37.14 38.76 11.39
CA LYS A 912 -36.38 40.02 11.24
C LYS A 912 -35.13 40.09 12.14
N LYS A 913 -35.20 39.49 13.33
CA LYS A 913 -34.09 39.43 14.31
C LYS A 913 -32.93 38.50 13.89
N CYS A 914 -33.11 37.72 12.83
CA CYS A 914 -32.15 36.72 12.38
C CYS A 914 -31.77 36.87 10.91
N GLN A 915 -31.88 38.09 10.37
CA GLN A 915 -31.52 38.36 8.97
C GLN A 915 -30.04 38.09 8.68
N ASN A 916 -29.17 38.20 9.69
CA ASN A 916 -27.73 37.92 9.59
C ASN A 916 -27.41 36.46 9.25
N MET A 917 -28.40 35.55 9.32
CA MET A 917 -28.22 34.15 8.92
C MET A 917 -28.24 33.94 7.41
N ARG A 918 -28.72 34.89 6.60
CA ARG A 918 -28.79 34.68 5.15
C ARG A 918 -27.37 34.66 4.59
N ARG A 919 -27.03 33.60 3.85
CA ARG A 919 -25.80 33.57 3.06
C ARG A 919 -25.92 34.63 1.97
N GLY A 920 -24.95 35.53 1.91
CA GLY A 920 -24.87 36.54 0.84
C GLY A 920 -24.83 35.84 -0.51
N LYS A 921 -25.63 36.33 -1.46
CA LYS A 921 -25.56 35.87 -2.85
C LYS A 921 -24.32 36.39 -3.55
#